data_AF-B6HNW5-F1
#
_entry.id   AF-B6HNW5-F1
#
_cell.length_a   1.000
_cell.length_b   1.000
_cell.length_c   1.000
_cell.angle_alpha   90.00
_cell.angle_beta   90.00
_cell.angle_gamma   90.00
#
_symmetry.space_group_name_H-M   'P 1'
#
loop_
_entity.id
_entity.type
_entity.pdbx_description
1 polymer ?
#
loop_
_entity_poly.entity_id
_entity_poly.type
_entity_poly.pdbx_seq_one_letter_code
_entity_poly.pdbx_strand_id
1 'polypeptide(L)'
;MASEIRPLNARNIHPCITMCFALSRSHVKSAMKPCYYPWVRLVTMYSPRFLPTYCLWTNIRHIKAATQIVVSLLIMCLSLLITEMPVNYRPSIRCNLGALHKNCAMAGEETYGLTVLHDANFNFTTQEKNHSSSVVLFDLVAIHGLNGDAIDTWTHQKTRVMWLKDLLPEALPNIRIMTFGYNARFKNFTAQQDLRSISSKLLNELVDFRTTEEEKSRPIVFVCHSLGGIVAKKALLIGCSEEQEQVQRSVYGVLFLGTPHNGSSLAVMGKLMANIVSACSPMRPPRTLIGVLQKDSQALLEITEDFCKRRNKVKLISFYELELTSIGPFLRKLIVKQQSALLNVPHEIAIPQFADHRNIVRFTSLQDRTFRPVLRRLQKLAQDFQGGSTAQSTSAQELVLAIPFDITTLPCPSFCGRDDVLEIMKTFFYGDPSESPTRRTFALCGLALHYVLQTRSQYKSGVALMNAASVASLEADFDRLHNLLKLGESKNKINSVRSWLSRAENSQWLLVFDNVDDLSSVPIRKYLPAVNWGHVIFTTRDQGIIGEIAQEGHVLKPLTTEDAAQLLLERSGVRHATDNEMEEARDIADLLGSLPLALVHAGAFLRSRHRTLGEYHQLYKTRRNELLRFSTRLGDTNQAILTAWEINFKQAEQESPAATNLLLLFSFLDQASIPELMLHRGSSPQKRNFSIHPLVQYCAVHRLPPSDVRRWRWQAILLVCHAFPRNGYIEPL
;
A
#
# COMPACT_ATOMS: atom_id res chain seq x y z
N MET A 1 10.65 -47.84 21.68
CA MET A 1 10.07 -48.55 22.83
C MET A 1 9.11 -47.56 23.49
N ALA A 2 7.78 -47.74 23.41
CA ALA A 2 6.98 -48.50 24.40
C ALA A 2 7.48 -48.25 25.83
N SER A 3 6.72 -47.82 26.83
CA SER A 3 5.29 -47.63 27.09
C SER A 3 5.25 -46.97 28.49
N GLU A 4 4.24 -46.21 28.94
CA GLU A 4 3.13 -46.75 29.74
C GLU A 4 2.34 -45.63 30.45
N ILE A 5 1.00 -45.83 30.55
CA ILE A 5 0.09 -45.53 31.70
C ILE A 5 -0.30 -44.04 31.91
N ARG A 6 -1.57 -43.60 32.07
CA ARG A 6 -2.92 -44.19 32.25
C ARG A 6 -4.01 -43.12 31.97
N PRO A 7 -5.30 -43.50 31.80
CA PRO A 7 -6.44 -42.63 31.48
C PRO A 7 -7.37 -42.31 32.67
N LEU A 8 -8.22 -41.27 32.51
CA LEU A 8 -9.52 -40.90 33.15
C LEU A 8 -9.54 -39.36 33.35
N ASN A 9 -10.53 -38.55 32.95
CA ASN A 9 -11.98 -38.68 33.07
C ASN A 9 -12.70 -37.84 31.99
N ALA A 10 -13.72 -38.41 31.34
CA ALA A 10 -14.73 -37.67 30.58
C ALA A 10 -16.06 -37.70 31.37
N ARG A 11 -16.36 -36.63 32.08
CA ARG A 11 -17.72 -36.34 32.57
C ARG A 11 -18.34 -35.31 31.62
N ASN A 12 -19.26 -35.79 30.78
CA ASN A 12 -20.42 -35.12 30.18
C ASN A 12 -20.82 -35.87 28.89
N ILE A 13 -21.36 -37.09 29.05
CA ILE A 13 -22.09 -37.78 28.00
C ILE A 13 -23.59 -37.64 28.30
N HIS A 14 -24.27 -37.01 27.33
CA HIS A 14 -25.70 -36.67 27.36
C HIS A 14 -26.58 -37.93 27.22
N PRO A 15 -27.79 -38.01 27.82
CA PRO A 15 -28.54 -39.26 28.00
C PRO A 15 -29.09 -39.94 26.73
N CYS A 16 -28.96 -39.35 25.54
CA CYS A 16 -29.54 -39.91 24.32
C CYS A 16 -28.79 -41.14 23.76
N ILE A 17 -27.53 -41.34 24.17
CA ILE A 17 -26.67 -42.40 23.60
C ILE A 17 -26.93 -43.77 24.28
N THR A 18 -27.43 -43.77 25.51
CA THR A 18 -27.70 -45.01 26.26
C THR A 18 -29.01 -45.69 25.85
N MET A 19 -29.98 -44.95 25.27
CA MET A 19 -31.30 -45.48 24.91
C MET A 19 -31.29 -46.26 23.59
N CYS A 20 -30.40 -45.92 22.65
CA CYS A 20 -30.31 -46.60 21.35
C CYS A 20 -29.69 -48.01 21.44
N PHE A 21 -28.86 -48.30 22.46
CA PHE A 21 -28.26 -49.62 22.65
C PHE A 21 -29.19 -50.64 23.35
N ALA A 22 -30.29 -50.19 23.97
CA ALA A 22 -31.21 -51.06 24.69
C ALA A 22 -32.35 -51.64 23.81
N LEU A 23 -32.67 -51.01 22.67
CA LEU A 23 -33.81 -51.42 21.83
C LEU A 23 -33.47 -52.38 20.67
N SER A 24 -32.19 -52.67 20.42
CA SER A 24 -31.79 -53.59 19.33
C SER A 24 -31.74 -55.07 19.73
N ARG A 25 -32.13 -55.44 20.95
CA ARG A 25 -32.03 -56.83 21.45
C ARG A 25 -33.35 -57.60 21.57
N SER A 26 -34.53 -57.01 21.31
CA SER A 26 -35.81 -57.72 21.54
C SER A 26 -36.71 -57.96 20.33
N HIS A 27 -36.49 -57.36 19.17
CA HIS A 27 -37.36 -57.54 18.00
C HIS A 27 -36.54 -57.74 16.72
N VAL A 28 -37.06 -58.50 15.76
CA VAL A 28 -36.37 -59.02 14.55
C VAL A 28 -35.59 -60.33 14.77
N LYS A 29 -36.20 -61.30 15.44
CA LYS A 29 -36.34 -62.64 14.83
C LYS A 29 -37.68 -62.64 14.09
N SER A 30 -37.73 -63.24 12.89
CA SER A 30 -38.92 -63.39 12.02
C SER A 30 -39.20 -62.24 11.05
N ALA A 31 -38.49 -62.22 9.92
CA ALA A 31 -39.09 -62.15 8.58
C ALA A 31 -38.01 -62.43 7.52
N MET A 32 -38.30 -63.39 6.66
CA MET A 32 -37.38 -64.05 5.73
C MET A 32 -37.05 -63.21 4.47
N LYS A 33 -35.82 -63.47 3.98
CA LYS A 33 -35.25 -63.40 2.61
C LYS A 33 -36.24 -63.84 1.49
N PRO A 34 -36.00 -63.57 0.16
CA PRO A 34 -34.68 -63.56 -0.49
C PRO A 34 -34.43 -62.53 -1.61
N CYS A 35 -33.20 -61.99 -1.64
CA CYS A 35 -32.37 -61.75 -2.83
C CYS A 35 -31.04 -61.15 -2.36
N TYR A 36 -30.08 -62.01 -2.04
CA TYR A 36 -28.70 -61.65 -1.70
C TYR A 36 -27.79 -62.70 -2.31
N TYR A 37 -26.83 -62.25 -3.14
CA TYR A 37 -25.42 -62.66 -3.27
C TYR A 37 -24.86 -62.08 -4.59
N PRO A 38 -23.56 -61.73 -4.74
CA PRO A 38 -22.44 -61.86 -3.79
C PRO A 38 -21.46 -60.65 -3.72
N TRP A 39 -21.07 -60.17 -2.51
CA TRP A 39 -19.80 -59.44 -2.32
C TRP A 39 -19.03 -59.80 -1.02
N VAL A 40 -19.54 -60.72 -0.19
CA VAL A 40 -18.91 -61.12 1.09
C VAL A 40 -17.90 -62.27 0.89
N ARG A 41 -17.09 -62.24 -0.16
CA ARG A 41 -16.06 -63.27 -0.40
C ARG A 41 -14.66 -62.77 -0.74
N LEU A 42 -14.34 -61.51 -0.43
CA LEU A 42 -13.02 -60.95 -0.77
C LEU A 42 -12.18 -60.39 0.39
N VAL A 43 -12.61 -60.48 1.66
CA VAL A 43 -11.86 -59.85 2.78
C VAL A 43 -11.32 -60.85 3.82
N THR A 44 -11.47 -62.15 3.62
CA THR A 44 -10.87 -63.16 4.51
C THR A 44 -10.05 -64.18 3.75
N MET A 45 -8.93 -63.74 3.16
CA MET A 45 -7.79 -64.63 2.89
C MET A 45 -6.50 -63.82 2.64
N TYR A 46 -5.48 -64.11 3.45
CA TYR A 46 -4.06 -63.73 3.35
C TYR A 46 -3.53 -62.46 4.04
N SER A 47 -3.08 -62.70 5.28
CA SER A 47 -1.92 -62.11 5.96
C SER A 47 -0.63 -62.87 5.52
N PRO A 48 0.61 -62.53 5.95
CA PRO A 48 1.43 -61.32 5.74
C PRO A 48 2.78 -61.68 5.05
N ARG A 49 3.50 -60.71 4.46
CA ARG A 49 5.00 -60.58 4.44
C ARG A 49 5.48 -59.59 3.36
N PHE A 50 6.52 -58.84 3.73
CA PHE A 50 7.36 -57.93 2.93
C PHE A 50 6.76 -56.57 2.49
N LEU A 51 7.23 -55.51 3.17
CA LEU A 51 7.44 -54.17 2.59
C LEU A 51 8.59 -54.25 1.56
N PRO A 52 8.68 -53.36 0.53
CA PRO A 52 8.64 -51.91 0.73
C PRO A 52 7.95 -51.04 -0.35
N THR A 53 7.49 -49.87 0.12
CA THR A 53 7.42 -48.57 -0.57
C THR A 53 6.63 -48.40 -1.87
N TYR A 54 5.80 -47.34 -1.86
CA TYR A 54 5.06 -46.68 -2.95
C TYR A 54 3.53 -46.92 -2.97
N CYS A 55 2.81 -45.80 -3.11
CA CYS A 55 1.37 -45.63 -3.37
C CYS A 55 0.39 -45.76 -2.20
N LEU A 56 0.25 -44.66 -1.43
CA LEU A 56 -0.96 -44.36 -0.65
C LEU A 56 -1.44 -42.95 -1.00
N TRP A 57 -2.06 -42.79 -2.17
CA TRP A 57 -2.79 -41.56 -2.52
C TRP A 57 -3.91 -41.81 -3.53
N THR A 58 -4.80 -42.75 -3.26
CA THR A 58 -6.10 -42.86 -3.94
C THR A 58 -7.13 -43.51 -3.01
N ASN A 59 -8.00 -42.71 -2.39
CA ASN A 59 -9.44 -43.00 -2.13
C ASN A 59 -10.07 -42.24 -0.95
N ILE A 60 -9.93 -40.91 -0.93
CA ILE A 60 -10.81 -40.03 -0.10
C ILE A 60 -12.19 -39.82 -0.77
N ARG A 61 -12.32 -40.07 -2.08
CA ARG A 61 -13.60 -39.91 -2.82
C ARG A 61 -14.65 -40.97 -2.48
N HIS A 62 -14.24 -42.21 -2.23
CA HIS A 62 -15.19 -43.28 -1.88
C HIS A 62 -15.73 -43.18 -0.45
N ILE A 63 -14.94 -42.61 0.48
CA ILE A 63 -15.38 -42.42 1.87
C ILE A 63 -16.48 -41.35 1.92
N LYS A 64 -16.35 -40.21 1.22
CA LYS A 64 -17.39 -39.18 1.19
C LYS A 64 -18.71 -39.66 0.56
N ALA A 65 -18.63 -40.44 -0.53
CA ALA A 65 -19.81 -41.02 -1.16
C ALA A 65 -20.51 -42.04 -0.23
N ALA A 66 -19.73 -42.87 0.48
CA ALA A 66 -20.28 -43.82 1.44
C ALA A 66 -20.95 -43.11 2.64
N THR A 67 -20.38 -42.01 3.14
CA THR A 67 -20.99 -41.23 4.24
C THR A 67 -22.29 -40.57 3.80
N GLN A 68 -22.37 -40.03 2.57
CA GLN A 68 -23.60 -39.44 2.03
C GLN A 68 -24.71 -40.48 1.87
N ILE A 69 -24.40 -41.68 1.38
CA ILE A 69 -25.39 -42.76 1.22
C ILE A 69 -25.92 -43.22 2.59
N VAL A 70 -25.06 -43.34 3.60
CA VAL A 70 -25.47 -43.72 4.96
C VAL A 70 -26.34 -42.65 5.61
N VAL A 71 -26.04 -41.36 5.41
CA VAL A 71 -26.87 -40.25 5.92
C VAL A 71 -28.23 -40.21 5.23
N SER A 72 -28.29 -40.41 3.91
CA SER A 72 -29.55 -40.45 3.16
C SER A 72 -30.42 -41.64 3.57
N LEU A 73 -29.82 -42.82 3.81
CA LEU A 73 -30.54 -44.00 4.32
C LEU A 73 -31.06 -43.77 5.76
N LEU A 74 -30.29 -43.10 6.62
CA LEU A 74 -30.73 -42.73 7.97
C LEU A 74 -31.89 -41.73 7.95
N ILE A 75 -31.86 -40.72 7.07
CA ILE A 75 -32.96 -39.76 6.91
C ILE A 75 -34.23 -40.46 6.39
N MET A 76 -34.08 -41.41 5.46
CA MET A 76 -35.20 -42.19 4.92
C MET A 76 -35.84 -43.07 6.00
N CYS A 77 -35.03 -43.77 6.81
CA CYS A 77 -35.49 -44.56 7.93
C CYS A 77 -36.18 -43.71 9.02
N LEU A 78 -35.63 -42.53 9.34
CA LEU A 78 -36.26 -41.59 10.27
C LEU A 78 -37.60 -41.05 9.74
N SER A 79 -37.69 -40.82 8.43
CA SER A 79 -38.92 -40.34 7.79
C SER A 79 -40.04 -41.39 7.84
N LEU A 80 -39.70 -42.67 7.64
CA LEU A 80 -40.63 -43.81 7.73
C LEU A 80 -41.07 -44.08 9.18
N LEU A 81 -40.18 -43.89 10.17
CA LEU A 81 -40.52 -44.00 11.60
C LEU A 81 -41.47 -42.89 12.09
N ILE A 82 -41.47 -41.72 11.44
CA ILE A 82 -42.35 -40.59 11.81
C ILE A 82 -43.78 -40.79 11.29
N THR A 83 -43.96 -41.50 10.18
CA THR A 83 -45.28 -41.80 9.62
C THR A 83 -46.12 -42.74 10.48
N GLU A 84 -45.50 -43.55 11.33
CA GLU A 84 -46.20 -44.49 12.24
C GLU A 84 -46.49 -43.94 13.64
N MET A 85 -46.09 -42.70 13.96
CA MET A 85 -46.33 -42.12 15.30
C MET A 85 -47.68 -41.40 15.44
N PRO A 86 -48.30 -41.39 16.65
CA PRO A 86 -49.56 -40.70 16.96
C PRO A 86 -49.52 -39.19 16.65
N VAL A 87 -50.66 -38.65 16.20
CA VAL A 87 -50.82 -37.32 15.57
C VAL A 87 -50.31 -36.14 16.41
N ASN A 88 -50.28 -36.26 17.74
CA ASN A 88 -49.97 -35.16 18.65
C ASN A 88 -48.47 -34.77 18.73
N TYR A 89 -47.54 -35.59 18.21
CA TYR A 89 -46.09 -35.29 18.21
C TYR A 89 -45.55 -34.80 16.85
N ARG A 90 -46.39 -34.75 15.82
CA ARG A 90 -45.99 -34.40 14.43
C ARG A 90 -45.56 -32.93 14.22
N PRO A 91 -46.08 -31.90 14.91
CA PRO A 91 -45.72 -30.50 14.63
C PRO A 91 -44.29 -30.14 15.07
N SER A 92 -43.85 -30.62 16.25
CA SER A 92 -42.56 -30.24 16.84
C SER A 92 -41.37 -30.95 16.16
N ILE A 93 -41.59 -32.16 15.63
CA ILE A 93 -40.56 -32.92 14.90
C ILE A 93 -40.47 -32.48 13.43
N ARG A 94 -41.58 -32.13 12.75
CA ARG A 94 -41.54 -31.54 11.39
C ARG A 94 -40.83 -30.21 11.35
N CYS A 95 -40.93 -29.39 12.40
CA CYS A 95 -40.21 -28.12 12.50
C CYS A 95 -38.69 -28.33 12.63
N ASN A 96 -38.26 -29.34 13.41
CA ASN A 96 -36.85 -29.69 13.57
C ASN A 96 -36.26 -30.45 12.37
N LEU A 97 -37.02 -31.29 11.68
CA LEU A 97 -36.59 -31.90 10.41
C LEU A 97 -36.63 -30.92 9.25
N GLY A 98 -37.54 -29.94 9.23
CA GLY A 98 -37.50 -28.84 8.27
C GLY A 98 -36.26 -27.97 8.44
N ALA A 99 -35.82 -27.74 9.68
CA ALA A 99 -34.54 -27.09 9.99
C ALA A 99 -33.33 -27.98 9.64
N LEU A 100 -33.40 -29.30 9.85
CA LEU A 100 -32.32 -30.22 9.47
C LEU A 100 -32.22 -30.44 7.95
N HIS A 101 -33.35 -30.50 7.23
CA HIS A 101 -33.39 -30.58 5.78
C HIS A 101 -32.93 -29.27 5.14
N LYS A 102 -33.29 -28.10 5.70
CA LYS A 102 -32.71 -26.81 5.28
C LYS A 102 -31.21 -26.76 5.56
N ASN A 103 -30.75 -27.23 6.71
CA ASN A 103 -29.32 -27.22 7.06
C ASN A 103 -28.48 -28.28 6.29
N CYS A 104 -29.08 -29.38 5.83
CA CYS A 104 -28.40 -30.38 4.99
C CYS A 104 -28.56 -30.13 3.48
N ALA A 105 -29.64 -29.50 3.02
CA ALA A 105 -29.84 -29.13 1.61
C ALA A 105 -29.05 -27.86 1.22
N MET A 106 -28.77 -26.96 2.16
CA MET A 106 -27.91 -25.78 1.94
C MET A 106 -26.42 -26.11 1.81
N ALA A 107 -26.00 -27.35 2.13
CA ALA A 107 -24.59 -27.74 2.12
C ALA A 107 -24.05 -28.14 0.72
N GLY A 108 -24.85 -28.00 -0.33
CA GLY A 108 -24.54 -28.53 -1.67
C GLY A 108 -24.50 -27.54 -2.83
N GLU A 109 -25.20 -26.39 -2.79
CA GLU A 109 -25.51 -25.66 -4.03
C GLU A 109 -25.24 -24.13 -4.07
N GLU A 110 -24.96 -23.44 -2.96
CA GLU A 110 -24.63 -21.99 -3.00
C GLU A 110 -23.12 -21.70 -2.81
N THR A 111 -22.25 -22.36 -3.58
CA THR A 111 -20.79 -22.17 -3.44
C THR A 111 -20.25 -20.83 -3.98
N TYR A 112 -21.01 -20.10 -4.81
CA TYR A 112 -20.53 -18.88 -5.47
C TYR A 112 -21.61 -17.80 -5.52
N GLY A 113 -21.23 -16.56 -5.20
CA GLY A 113 -22.11 -15.41 -5.07
C GLY A 113 -21.88 -14.69 -3.75
N LEU A 114 -22.69 -13.67 -3.50
CA LEU A 114 -22.71 -12.88 -2.29
C LEU A 114 -23.59 -13.56 -1.25
N THR A 115 -23.03 -13.84 -0.08
CA THR A 115 -23.74 -14.47 1.04
C THR A 115 -23.72 -13.52 2.23
N VAL A 116 -24.90 -13.21 2.77
CA VAL A 116 -25.05 -12.41 3.99
C VAL A 116 -24.75 -13.28 5.21
N LEU A 117 -23.80 -12.85 6.04
CA LEU A 117 -23.36 -13.56 7.25
C LEU A 117 -23.98 -12.97 8.51
N HIS A 118 -24.21 -11.65 8.50
CA HIS A 118 -24.84 -10.89 9.58
C HIS A 118 -25.54 -9.67 8.99
N ASP A 119 -26.74 -9.39 9.47
CA ASP A 119 -27.50 -8.20 9.12
C ASP A 119 -28.18 -7.64 10.38
N ALA A 120 -27.82 -6.42 10.75
CA ALA A 120 -28.34 -5.79 11.96
C ALA A 120 -29.87 -5.62 11.93
N ASN A 121 -30.48 -5.57 10.73
CA ASN A 121 -31.92 -5.45 10.57
C ASN A 121 -32.69 -6.76 10.85
N PHE A 122 -32.04 -7.93 10.79
CA PHE A 122 -32.72 -9.23 10.96
C PHE A 122 -32.85 -9.70 12.42
N ASN A 123 -32.14 -9.05 13.36
CA ASN A 123 -32.20 -9.42 14.79
C ASN A 123 -33.51 -9.02 15.50
N PHE A 124 -34.48 -8.42 14.81
CA PHE A 124 -35.76 -7.96 15.37
C PHE A 124 -36.87 -9.02 15.51
N THR A 125 -36.60 -10.31 15.27
CA THR A 125 -37.67 -11.33 15.24
C THR A 125 -37.84 -12.18 16.51
N THR A 126 -37.06 -12.01 17.58
CA THR A 126 -37.22 -12.88 18.78
C THR A 126 -37.12 -12.25 20.17
N GLN A 127 -37.18 -10.93 20.35
CA GLN A 127 -37.44 -10.36 21.69
C GLN A 127 -37.97 -8.92 21.63
N GLU A 128 -38.69 -8.58 22.70
CA GLU A 128 -39.69 -7.53 22.82
C GLU A 128 -39.31 -6.13 22.30
N LYS A 129 -40.34 -5.46 21.76
CA LYS A 129 -40.34 -4.06 21.34
C LYS A 129 -39.89 -3.13 22.48
N ASN A 130 -38.68 -2.60 22.36
CA ASN A 130 -38.34 -1.30 22.91
C ASN A 130 -37.53 -0.51 21.88
N HIS A 131 -37.94 0.74 21.67
CA HIS A 131 -37.53 1.63 20.59
C HIS A 131 -36.02 1.92 20.53
N SER A 132 -35.33 1.37 19.53
CA SER A 132 -34.41 2.12 18.66
C SER A 132 -34.13 1.31 17.39
N SER A 133 -34.51 1.81 16.22
CA SER A 133 -34.07 1.25 14.94
C SER A 133 -32.56 1.50 14.81
N SER A 134 -31.73 0.49 15.08
CA SER A 134 -30.28 0.63 14.94
C SER A 134 -29.93 0.82 13.46
N VAL A 135 -29.49 2.03 13.08
CA VAL A 135 -29.07 2.35 11.72
C VAL A 135 -27.85 1.50 11.34
N VAL A 136 -27.94 0.78 10.23
CA VAL A 136 -26.81 0.03 9.66
C VAL A 136 -25.80 1.03 9.07
N LEU A 137 -24.58 1.04 9.61
CA LEU A 137 -23.56 2.05 9.30
C LEU A 137 -22.94 1.86 7.92
N PHE A 138 -22.58 0.62 7.57
CA PHE A 138 -21.98 0.28 6.28
C PHE A 138 -22.13 -1.21 5.97
N ASP A 139 -21.94 -1.56 4.70
CA ASP A 139 -21.86 -2.92 4.20
C ASP A 139 -20.39 -3.37 4.12
N LEU A 140 -20.03 -4.43 4.85
CA LEU A 140 -18.73 -5.08 4.74
C LEU A 140 -18.82 -6.25 3.77
N VAL A 141 -17.96 -6.27 2.76
CA VAL A 141 -17.93 -7.34 1.74
C VAL A 141 -16.56 -8.00 1.73
N ALA A 142 -16.51 -9.25 2.18
CA ALA A 142 -15.28 -10.04 2.28
C ALA A 142 -15.04 -10.88 1.01
N ILE A 143 -13.92 -10.65 0.32
CA ILE A 143 -13.59 -11.28 -0.97
C ILE A 143 -12.37 -12.18 -0.79
N HIS A 144 -12.58 -13.49 -0.99
CA HIS A 144 -11.52 -14.47 -0.78
C HIS A 144 -10.48 -14.49 -1.90
N GLY A 145 -9.32 -15.09 -1.61
CA GLY A 145 -8.21 -15.21 -2.54
C GLY A 145 -8.21 -16.50 -3.37
N LEU A 146 -7.07 -16.71 -4.04
CA LEU A 146 -6.85 -17.83 -4.94
C LEU A 146 -6.86 -19.19 -4.23
N ASN A 147 -7.55 -20.18 -4.81
CA ASN A 147 -7.80 -21.50 -4.21
C ASN A 147 -8.45 -21.43 -2.80
N GLY A 148 -9.02 -20.28 -2.45
CA GLY A 148 -9.86 -20.07 -1.27
C GLY A 148 -11.34 -20.29 -1.57
N ASP A 149 -12.13 -20.15 -0.52
CA ASP A 149 -13.58 -20.26 -0.50
C ASP A 149 -14.19 -19.15 0.38
N ALA A 150 -15.47 -18.82 0.14
CA ALA A 150 -16.19 -17.76 0.84
C ALA A 150 -16.26 -17.94 2.35
N ILE A 151 -16.14 -19.16 2.86
CA ILE A 151 -16.21 -19.47 4.30
C ILE A 151 -14.85 -19.94 4.83
N ASP A 152 -14.23 -20.93 4.19
CA ASP A 152 -13.01 -21.58 4.71
C ASP A 152 -11.78 -20.65 4.68
N THR A 153 -11.78 -19.60 3.87
CA THR A 153 -10.70 -18.59 3.86
C THR A 153 -10.63 -17.88 5.21
N TRP A 154 -11.78 -17.48 5.75
CA TRP A 154 -11.92 -16.68 6.95
C TRP A 154 -12.06 -17.51 8.24
N THR A 155 -12.06 -18.83 8.11
CA THR A 155 -12.24 -19.76 9.23
C THR A 155 -10.89 -20.26 9.74
N HIS A 156 -10.61 -20.06 11.03
CA HIS A 156 -9.41 -20.58 11.66
C HIS A 156 -9.46 -22.12 11.72
N GLN A 157 -8.40 -22.78 11.27
CA GLN A 157 -8.45 -24.24 11.00
C GLN A 157 -8.64 -25.09 12.25
N LYS A 158 -8.05 -24.69 13.39
CA LYS A 158 -8.09 -25.48 14.63
C LYS A 158 -9.33 -25.18 15.47
N THR A 159 -9.64 -23.89 15.67
CA THR A 159 -10.75 -23.46 16.52
C THR A 159 -12.09 -23.44 15.77
N ARG A 160 -12.05 -23.48 14.43
CA ARG A 160 -13.22 -23.35 13.54
C ARG A 160 -13.99 -22.03 13.70
N VAL A 161 -13.38 -21.03 14.34
CA VAL A 161 -13.90 -19.67 14.46
C VAL A 161 -13.83 -18.99 13.09
N MET A 162 -14.98 -18.52 12.61
CA MET A 162 -15.15 -17.75 11.38
C MET A 162 -15.40 -16.29 11.79
N TRP A 163 -14.34 -15.50 11.85
CA TRP A 163 -14.37 -14.21 12.55
C TRP A 163 -15.37 -13.19 11.98
N LEU A 164 -15.71 -13.26 10.68
CA LEU A 164 -16.73 -12.39 10.08
C LEU A 164 -18.14 -12.67 10.62
N LYS A 165 -18.40 -13.91 11.06
CA LYS A 165 -19.69 -14.34 11.61
C LYS A 165 -19.67 -14.42 13.14
N ASP A 166 -18.58 -14.91 13.72
CA ASP A 166 -18.53 -15.31 15.13
C ASP A 166 -17.95 -14.21 16.04
N LEU A 167 -17.12 -13.30 15.51
CA LEU A 167 -16.41 -12.29 16.32
C LEU A 167 -16.79 -10.86 15.94
N LEU A 168 -16.87 -10.57 14.65
CA LEU A 168 -17.09 -9.22 14.16
C LEU A 168 -18.47 -8.66 14.55
N PRO A 169 -19.58 -9.43 14.52
CA PRO A 169 -20.88 -8.95 14.98
C PRO A 169 -20.90 -8.58 16.48
N GLU A 170 -20.10 -9.27 17.31
CA GLU A 170 -19.98 -8.95 18.74
C GLU A 170 -19.34 -7.57 18.95
N ALA A 171 -18.32 -7.25 18.17
CA ALA A 171 -17.57 -6.00 18.30
C ALA A 171 -18.13 -4.82 17.47
N LEU A 172 -18.89 -5.12 16.42
CA LEU A 172 -19.52 -4.17 15.50
C LEU A 172 -20.91 -4.70 15.11
N PRO A 173 -21.95 -4.55 15.97
CA PRO A 173 -23.27 -5.10 15.70
C PRO A 173 -24.04 -4.36 14.59
N ASN A 174 -23.76 -3.07 14.38
CA ASN A 174 -24.53 -2.17 13.52
C ASN A 174 -24.01 -2.11 12.07
N ILE A 175 -23.46 -3.21 11.54
CA ILE A 175 -23.00 -3.30 10.15
C ILE A 175 -23.64 -4.53 9.49
N ARG A 176 -23.76 -4.52 8.17
CA ARG A 176 -24.12 -5.73 7.41
C ARG A 176 -22.86 -6.38 6.90
N ILE A 177 -22.70 -7.68 7.14
CA ILE A 177 -21.48 -8.42 6.80
C ILE A 177 -21.83 -9.46 5.74
N MET A 178 -21.11 -9.40 4.63
CA MET A 178 -21.28 -10.27 3.48
C MET A 178 -19.94 -10.89 3.10
N THR A 179 -19.96 -12.07 2.51
CA THR A 179 -18.80 -12.65 1.82
C THR A 179 -19.16 -12.97 0.38
N PHE A 180 -18.21 -12.76 -0.52
CA PHE A 180 -18.37 -13.05 -1.94
C PHE A 180 -17.52 -14.26 -2.32
N GLY A 181 -18.20 -15.33 -2.71
CA GLY A 181 -17.63 -16.57 -3.25
C GLY A 181 -17.53 -16.54 -4.77
N TYR A 182 -16.38 -16.92 -5.32
CA TYR A 182 -16.24 -17.15 -6.76
C TYR A 182 -15.33 -18.34 -7.04
N ASN A 183 -15.40 -18.89 -8.25
CA ASN A 183 -14.54 -20.01 -8.62
C ASN A 183 -13.08 -19.55 -8.73
N ALA A 184 -12.36 -19.62 -7.61
CA ALA A 184 -10.95 -19.29 -7.52
C ALA A 184 -10.04 -20.47 -7.88
N ARG A 185 -10.57 -21.55 -8.48
CA ARG A 185 -9.77 -22.69 -8.93
C ARG A 185 -9.05 -22.36 -10.23
N PHE A 186 -7.73 -22.55 -10.20
CA PHE A 186 -6.85 -22.04 -11.23
C PHE A 186 -6.97 -22.71 -12.62
N LYS A 187 -7.51 -23.93 -12.71
CA LYS A 187 -7.52 -24.70 -13.97
C LYS A 187 -8.29 -24.03 -15.13
N ASN A 188 -9.15 -23.06 -14.82
CA ASN A 188 -9.96 -22.32 -15.78
C ASN A 188 -9.69 -20.80 -15.76
N PHE A 189 -8.64 -20.33 -15.08
CA PHE A 189 -8.43 -18.90 -14.84
C PHE A 189 -7.46 -18.27 -15.87
N THR A 190 -8.00 -17.64 -16.89
CA THR A 190 -7.36 -16.62 -17.74
C THR A 190 -7.59 -15.25 -17.13
N ALA A 191 -6.53 -14.57 -16.67
CA ALA A 191 -6.71 -13.45 -15.73
C ALA A 191 -7.56 -12.30 -16.30
N GLN A 192 -7.46 -12.01 -17.60
CA GLN A 192 -8.17 -10.87 -18.18
C GLN A 192 -9.69 -11.10 -18.32
N GLN A 193 -10.09 -12.27 -18.84
CA GLN A 193 -11.52 -12.59 -19.06
C GLN A 193 -12.21 -13.04 -17.78
N ASP A 194 -11.51 -13.76 -16.90
CA ASP A 194 -12.10 -14.23 -15.64
C ASP A 194 -12.20 -13.13 -14.60
N LEU A 195 -11.17 -12.28 -14.41
CA LEU A 195 -11.28 -11.17 -13.44
C LEU A 195 -12.40 -10.22 -13.81
N ARG A 196 -12.57 -9.90 -15.11
CA ARG A 196 -13.67 -9.03 -15.56
C ARG A 196 -15.02 -9.65 -15.22
N SER A 197 -15.22 -10.92 -15.55
CA SER A 197 -16.51 -11.61 -15.33
C SER A 197 -16.82 -11.75 -13.83
N ILE A 198 -15.84 -12.11 -13.01
CA ILE A 198 -15.98 -12.18 -11.55
C ILE A 198 -16.30 -10.81 -10.96
N SER A 199 -15.61 -9.76 -11.42
CA SER A 199 -15.83 -8.39 -10.97
C SER A 199 -17.21 -7.86 -11.35
N SER A 200 -17.67 -8.14 -12.58
CA SER A 200 -19.02 -7.80 -13.02
C SER A 200 -20.08 -8.55 -12.23
N LYS A 201 -19.86 -9.83 -11.92
CA LYS A 201 -20.77 -10.61 -11.07
C LYS A 201 -20.87 -10.02 -9.66
N LEU A 202 -19.73 -9.66 -9.04
CA LEU A 202 -19.70 -8.98 -7.75
C LEU A 202 -20.54 -7.68 -7.75
N LEU A 203 -20.37 -6.83 -8.77
CA LEU A 203 -21.14 -5.59 -8.87
C LEU A 203 -22.63 -5.85 -9.08
N ASN A 204 -23.00 -6.80 -9.96
CA ASN A 204 -24.40 -7.14 -10.19
C ASN A 204 -25.08 -7.62 -8.92
N GLU A 205 -24.46 -8.53 -8.17
CA GLU A 205 -25.07 -9.01 -6.94
C GLU A 205 -25.15 -7.91 -5.88
N LEU A 206 -24.16 -7.00 -5.80
CA LEU A 206 -24.28 -5.83 -4.93
C LEU A 206 -25.40 -4.86 -5.36
N VAL A 207 -25.70 -4.76 -6.65
CA VAL A 207 -26.89 -4.02 -7.13
C VAL A 207 -28.15 -4.75 -6.70
N ASP A 208 -28.25 -6.06 -6.95
CA ASP A 208 -29.43 -6.87 -6.63
C ASP A 208 -29.75 -6.89 -5.13
N PHE A 209 -28.72 -6.88 -4.26
CA PHE A 209 -28.88 -6.84 -2.80
C PHE A 209 -29.20 -5.45 -2.24
N ARG A 210 -29.00 -4.36 -2.99
CA ARG A 210 -29.18 -2.98 -2.50
C ARG A 210 -30.41 -2.36 -3.14
N THR A 211 -31.57 -2.74 -2.62
CA THR A 211 -32.87 -2.42 -3.26
C THR A 211 -33.44 -1.08 -2.82
N THR A 212 -33.26 -0.71 -1.55
CA THR A 212 -33.77 0.55 -0.99
C THR A 212 -32.80 1.71 -1.20
N GLU A 213 -33.29 2.96 -1.21
CA GLU A 213 -32.42 4.14 -1.39
C GLU A 213 -31.39 4.31 -0.25
N GLU A 214 -31.76 3.94 0.97
CA GLU A 214 -30.81 3.85 2.10
C GLU A 214 -29.75 2.79 1.84
N GLU A 215 -30.14 1.59 1.38
CA GLU A 215 -29.17 0.56 1.05
C GLU A 215 -28.28 0.98 -0.10
N LYS A 216 -28.78 1.62 -1.17
CA LYS A 216 -28.02 2.06 -2.34
C LYS A 216 -27.03 3.20 -2.04
N SER A 217 -27.31 4.03 -1.03
CA SER A 217 -26.44 5.11 -0.59
C SER A 217 -25.48 4.70 0.53
N ARG A 218 -25.72 3.56 1.19
CA ARG A 218 -24.90 3.04 2.28
C ARG A 218 -23.41 2.89 1.89
N PRO A 219 -22.46 3.26 2.75
CA PRO A 219 -21.04 3.02 2.46
C PRO A 219 -20.73 1.51 2.32
N ILE A 220 -19.80 1.15 1.42
CA ILE A 220 -19.24 -0.20 1.28
C ILE A 220 -17.78 -0.22 1.73
N VAL A 221 -17.41 -1.22 2.53
CA VAL A 221 -16.03 -1.53 2.90
C VAL A 221 -15.66 -2.92 2.40
N PHE A 222 -14.68 -3.02 1.50
CA PHE A 222 -14.16 -4.31 1.06
C PHE A 222 -13.08 -4.84 2.00
N VAL A 223 -13.12 -6.14 2.29
CA VAL A 223 -12.07 -6.86 3.02
C VAL A 223 -11.55 -7.98 2.12
N CYS A 224 -10.32 -7.86 1.66
CA CYS A 224 -9.80 -8.63 0.55
C CYS A 224 -8.60 -9.47 0.94
N HIS A 225 -8.62 -10.77 0.63
CA HIS A 225 -7.45 -11.63 0.79
C HIS A 225 -6.79 -11.90 -0.56
N SER A 226 -5.46 -11.73 -0.64
CA SER A 226 -4.66 -12.16 -1.79
C SER A 226 -5.27 -11.70 -3.14
N LEU A 227 -5.57 -12.63 -4.07
CA LEU A 227 -6.15 -12.28 -5.37
C LEU A 227 -7.53 -11.60 -5.30
N GLY A 228 -8.27 -11.76 -4.20
CA GLY A 228 -9.55 -11.08 -3.98
C GLY A 228 -9.40 -9.55 -3.99
N GLY A 229 -8.24 -9.04 -3.59
CA GLY A 229 -7.94 -7.61 -3.68
C GLY A 229 -7.82 -7.11 -5.12
N ILE A 230 -7.38 -7.97 -6.05
CA ILE A 230 -7.34 -7.62 -7.47
C ILE A 230 -8.75 -7.65 -8.08
N VAL A 231 -9.58 -8.60 -7.66
CA VAL A 231 -11.01 -8.62 -8.03
C VAL A 231 -11.69 -7.32 -7.60
N ALA A 232 -11.49 -6.89 -6.35
CA ALA A 232 -12.05 -5.63 -5.85
C ALA A 232 -11.56 -4.40 -6.65
N LYS A 233 -10.24 -4.31 -6.92
CA LYS A 233 -9.69 -3.24 -7.76
C LYS A 233 -10.30 -3.24 -9.17
N LYS A 234 -10.40 -4.42 -9.79
CA LYS A 234 -10.97 -4.54 -11.15
C LYS A 234 -12.44 -4.16 -11.15
N ALA A 235 -13.23 -4.57 -10.16
CA ALA A 235 -14.61 -4.15 -9.97
C ALA A 235 -14.76 -2.63 -9.88
N LEU A 236 -13.78 -1.92 -9.31
CA LEU A 236 -13.79 -0.46 -9.21
C LEU A 236 -13.30 0.26 -10.47
N LEU A 237 -12.82 -0.46 -11.48
CA LEU A 237 -12.22 0.09 -12.70
C LEU A 237 -12.97 -0.28 -13.98
N ILE A 238 -13.74 -1.36 -13.99
CA ILE A 238 -14.49 -1.77 -15.17
C ILE A 238 -15.56 -0.72 -15.51
N GLY A 239 -15.72 -0.44 -16.80
CA GLY A 239 -16.89 0.29 -17.30
C GLY A 239 -18.16 -0.51 -16.96
N CYS A 240 -19.18 0.19 -16.50
CA CYS A 240 -20.31 -0.39 -15.80
C CYS A 240 -21.61 0.38 -16.08
N SER A 241 -22.76 -0.21 -15.78
CA SER A 241 -24.06 0.48 -15.86
C SER A 241 -24.19 1.56 -14.76
N GLU A 242 -25.22 2.41 -14.85
CA GLU A 242 -25.46 3.47 -13.86
C GLU A 242 -25.62 2.91 -12.43
N GLU A 243 -26.36 1.81 -12.27
CA GLU A 243 -26.56 1.14 -10.98
C GLU A 243 -25.25 0.57 -10.41
N GLN A 244 -24.43 -0.06 -11.27
CA GLN A 244 -23.11 -0.54 -10.87
C GLN A 244 -22.17 0.61 -10.52
N GLU A 245 -22.26 1.74 -11.22
CA GLU A 245 -21.48 2.93 -10.91
C GLU A 245 -21.85 3.51 -9.54
N GLN A 246 -23.14 3.47 -9.17
CA GLN A 246 -23.59 3.84 -7.83
C GLN A 246 -22.97 2.94 -6.76
N VAL A 247 -22.88 1.62 -7.00
CA VAL A 247 -22.15 0.70 -6.12
C VAL A 247 -20.66 1.08 -6.04
N GLN A 248 -20.00 1.32 -7.18
CA GLN A 248 -18.59 1.75 -7.19
C GLN A 248 -18.36 3.05 -6.39
N ARG A 249 -19.27 4.03 -6.51
CA ARG A 249 -19.22 5.31 -5.79
C ARG A 249 -19.49 5.16 -4.30
N SER A 250 -20.25 4.14 -3.91
CA SER A 250 -20.52 3.82 -2.50
C SER A 250 -19.32 3.21 -1.77
N VAL A 251 -18.28 2.76 -2.48
CA VAL A 251 -17.11 2.15 -1.86
C VAL A 251 -16.27 3.21 -1.14
N TYR A 252 -16.30 3.12 0.18
CA TYR A 252 -15.62 4.03 1.09
C TYR A 252 -14.19 3.59 1.39
N GLY A 253 -13.96 2.29 1.55
CA GLY A 253 -12.66 1.77 1.95
C GLY A 253 -12.39 0.34 1.50
N VAL A 254 -11.11 -0.01 1.43
CA VAL A 254 -10.62 -1.36 1.11
C VAL A 254 -9.51 -1.75 2.08
N LEU A 255 -9.69 -2.89 2.73
CA LEU A 255 -8.69 -3.56 3.54
C LEU A 255 -8.07 -4.68 2.71
N PHE A 256 -6.78 -4.58 2.42
CA PHE A 256 -6.01 -5.61 1.71
C PHE A 256 -5.24 -6.46 2.71
N LEU A 257 -5.45 -7.77 2.72
CA LEU A 257 -4.71 -8.72 3.56
C LEU A 257 -3.88 -9.62 2.65
N GLY A 258 -2.57 -9.36 2.61
CA GLY A 258 -1.64 -10.10 1.75
C GLY A 258 -1.97 -10.00 0.25
N THR A 259 -2.57 -8.90 -0.21
CA THR A 259 -2.85 -8.71 -1.64
C THR A 259 -1.57 -8.35 -2.39
N PRO A 260 -1.27 -8.94 -3.56
CA PRO A 260 -0.11 -8.55 -4.36
C PRO A 260 -0.43 -7.30 -5.21
N HIS A 261 0.12 -6.15 -4.86
CA HIS A 261 -0.04 -4.88 -5.57
C HIS A 261 1.10 -4.61 -6.55
N ASN A 262 2.34 -4.67 -6.06
CA ASN A 262 3.52 -4.19 -6.79
C ASN A 262 4.55 -5.28 -7.04
N GLY A 263 5.18 -5.23 -8.21
CA GLY A 263 6.37 -5.99 -8.56
C GLY A 263 7.16 -5.20 -9.58
N SER A 264 8.42 -4.90 -9.31
CA SER A 264 9.29 -4.04 -10.15
C SER A 264 9.51 -4.54 -11.58
N SER A 265 8.96 -5.71 -11.93
CA SER A 265 8.89 -6.23 -13.29
C SER A 265 7.79 -7.28 -13.44
N LEU A 266 7.39 -7.52 -14.69
CA LEU A 266 6.47 -8.59 -15.09
C LEU A 266 6.88 -9.97 -14.54
N ALA A 267 8.19 -10.25 -14.55
CA ALA A 267 8.76 -11.51 -14.06
C ALA A 267 8.64 -11.65 -12.53
N VAL A 268 8.80 -10.55 -11.78
CA VAL A 268 8.62 -10.52 -10.32
C VAL A 268 7.17 -10.78 -9.95
N MET A 269 6.22 -10.11 -10.62
CA MET A 269 4.79 -10.34 -10.41
C MET A 269 4.38 -11.77 -10.80
N GLY A 270 4.92 -12.31 -11.89
CA GLY A 270 4.72 -13.71 -12.26
C GLY A 270 5.24 -14.71 -11.22
N LYS A 271 6.41 -14.44 -10.62
CA LYS A 271 6.98 -15.26 -9.52
C LYS A 271 6.18 -15.11 -8.22
N LEU A 272 5.61 -13.94 -7.96
CA LEU A 272 4.75 -13.66 -6.81
C LEU A 272 3.46 -14.49 -6.88
N MET A 273 2.78 -14.44 -8.03
CA MET A 273 1.60 -15.25 -8.29
C MET A 273 1.88 -16.75 -8.18
N ALA A 274 3.03 -17.21 -8.69
CA ALA A 274 3.46 -18.60 -8.53
C ALA A 274 3.62 -19.02 -7.05
N ASN A 275 4.15 -18.13 -6.20
CA ASN A 275 4.27 -18.40 -4.76
C ASN A 275 2.90 -18.46 -4.10
N ILE A 276 1.98 -17.56 -4.43
CA ILE A 276 0.61 -17.55 -3.90
C ILE A 276 -0.10 -18.86 -4.25
N VAL A 277 -0.03 -19.31 -5.50
CA VAL A 277 -0.60 -20.61 -5.91
C VAL A 277 -0.02 -21.74 -5.09
N SER A 278 1.30 -21.77 -4.95
CA SER A 278 2.00 -22.84 -4.23
C SER A 278 1.66 -22.82 -2.73
N ALA A 279 1.41 -21.63 -2.18
CA ALA A 279 0.99 -21.43 -0.80
C ALA A 279 -0.49 -21.75 -0.58
N CYS A 280 -1.38 -21.56 -1.55
CA CYS A 280 -2.81 -21.81 -1.34
C CYS A 280 -3.26 -23.20 -1.83
N SER A 281 -2.43 -23.91 -2.59
CA SER A 281 -2.75 -25.23 -3.13
C SER A 281 -2.41 -26.37 -2.14
N PRO A 282 -3.29 -27.38 -1.97
CA PRO A 282 -3.00 -28.58 -1.17
C PRO A 282 -1.98 -29.52 -1.86
N MET A 283 -1.72 -29.35 -3.16
CA MET A 283 -0.78 -30.16 -3.96
C MET A 283 0.17 -29.27 -4.77
N ARG A 284 1.31 -29.80 -5.22
CA ARG A 284 2.23 -29.05 -6.11
C ARG A 284 1.49 -28.67 -7.41
N PRO A 285 1.38 -27.37 -7.75
CA PRO A 285 0.67 -26.94 -8.95
C PRO A 285 1.42 -27.39 -10.22
N PRO A 286 0.71 -27.77 -11.31
CA PRO A 286 1.34 -28.08 -12.60
C PRO A 286 2.15 -26.89 -13.14
N ARG A 287 3.28 -27.14 -13.82
CA ARG A 287 4.13 -26.06 -14.39
C ARG A 287 3.40 -25.19 -15.42
N THR A 288 2.48 -25.79 -16.18
CA THR A 288 1.61 -25.08 -17.14
C THR A 288 0.74 -24.03 -16.44
N LEU A 289 0.32 -24.30 -15.20
CA LEU A 289 -0.47 -23.40 -14.36
C LEU A 289 0.31 -22.13 -13.97
N ILE A 290 1.57 -22.31 -13.59
CA ILE A 290 2.47 -21.21 -13.23
C ILE A 290 2.77 -20.34 -14.46
N GLY A 291 2.89 -20.96 -15.63
CA GLY A 291 3.16 -20.27 -16.89
C GLY A 291 2.03 -19.34 -17.36
N VAL A 292 0.75 -19.70 -17.13
CA VAL A 292 -0.40 -18.85 -17.50
C VAL A 292 -0.43 -17.57 -16.65
N LEU A 293 -0.24 -17.69 -15.33
CA LEU A 293 -0.14 -16.53 -14.42
C LEU A 293 1.01 -15.59 -14.71
N GLN A 294 2.13 -16.14 -15.19
CA GLN A 294 3.28 -15.34 -15.60
C GLN A 294 3.03 -14.55 -16.87
N LYS A 295 2.17 -15.03 -17.78
CA LYS A 295 1.76 -14.29 -18.98
C LYS A 295 0.79 -13.17 -18.64
N ASP A 296 -0.04 -13.38 -17.63
CA ASP A 296 -1.09 -12.45 -17.22
C ASP A 296 -0.64 -11.38 -16.21
N SER A 297 0.63 -11.37 -15.79
CA SER A 297 1.12 -10.43 -14.78
C SER A 297 1.14 -8.97 -15.23
N GLN A 298 1.07 -8.70 -16.54
CA GLN A 298 0.98 -7.33 -17.09
C GLN A 298 -0.37 -6.71 -16.75
N ALA A 299 -1.45 -7.46 -16.98
CA ALA A 299 -2.80 -6.99 -16.68
C ALA A 299 -2.99 -6.71 -15.18
N LEU A 300 -2.34 -7.47 -14.30
CA LEU A 300 -2.40 -7.27 -12.84
C LEU A 300 -1.70 -5.96 -12.41
N LEU A 301 -0.57 -5.62 -13.07
CA LEU A 301 0.14 -4.36 -12.83
C LEU A 301 -0.68 -3.17 -13.33
N GLU A 302 -1.22 -3.24 -14.55
CA GLU A 302 -2.08 -2.21 -15.13
C GLU A 302 -3.31 -1.91 -14.26
N ILE A 303 -3.98 -2.96 -13.74
CA ILE A 303 -5.10 -2.83 -12.80
C ILE A 303 -4.69 -2.05 -11.54
N THR A 304 -3.49 -2.30 -11.02
CA THR A 304 -3.03 -1.64 -9.80
C THR A 304 -2.70 -0.17 -10.05
N GLU A 305 -2.01 0.14 -11.15
CA GLU A 305 -1.70 1.52 -11.53
C GLU A 305 -2.97 2.35 -11.78
N ASP A 306 -3.92 1.80 -12.53
CA ASP A 306 -5.20 2.47 -12.82
C ASP A 306 -6.02 2.67 -11.55
N PHE A 307 -6.01 1.71 -10.63
CA PHE A 307 -6.72 1.81 -9.36
C PHE A 307 -6.20 2.99 -8.53
N CYS A 308 -4.88 3.09 -8.35
CA CYS A 308 -4.26 4.20 -7.63
C CYS A 308 -4.61 5.57 -8.24
N LYS A 309 -4.62 5.65 -9.57
CA LYS A 309 -4.91 6.90 -10.30
C LYS A 309 -6.38 7.31 -10.21
N ARG A 310 -7.31 6.37 -10.36
CA ARG A 310 -8.75 6.66 -10.53
C ARG A 310 -9.58 6.60 -9.25
N ARG A 311 -9.05 6.00 -8.18
CA ARG A 311 -9.78 5.77 -6.91
C ARG A 311 -9.01 6.31 -5.69
N ASN A 312 -8.39 7.48 -5.83
CA ASN A 312 -7.59 8.14 -4.80
C ASN A 312 -8.34 8.63 -3.55
N LYS A 313 -9.68 8.53 -3.54
CA LYS A 313 -10.53 8.89 -2.39
C LYS A 313 -10.92 7.71 -1.51
N VAL A 314 -10.69 6.49 -1.97
CA VAL A 314 -11.03 5.28 -1.22
C VAL A 314 -10.01 5.12 -0.08
N LYS A 315 -10.45 4.88 1.15
CA LYS A 315 -9.54 4.63 2.27
C LYS A 315 -8.84 3.28 2.09
N LEU A 316 -7.51 3.28 2.06
CA LEU A 316 -6.72 2.07 1.78
C LEU A 316 -5.97 1.64 3.04
N ILE A 317 -6.15 0.38 3.44
CA ILE A 317 -5.47 -0.21 4.58
C ILE A 317 -4.87 -1.53 4.12
N SER A 318 -3.56 -1.67 4.20
CA SER A 318 -2.84 -2.85 3.70
C SER A 318 -2.12 -3.56 4.84
N PHE A 319 -2.47 -4.83 5.04
CA PHE A 319 -1.86 -5.74 5.99
C PHE A 319 -0.88 -6.66 5.25
N TYR A 320 0.36 -6.70 5.71
CA TYR A 320 1.41 -7.54 5.12
C TYR A 320 1.96 -8.56 6.12
N GLU A 321 2.29 -9.74 5.62
CA GLU A 321 2.80 -10.86 6.42
C GLU A 321 4.27 -10.64 6.83
N LEU A 322 4.62 -11.15 8.01
CA LEU A 322 5.99 -11.19 8.52
C LEU A 322 6.52 -12.62 8.73
N GLU A 323 5.64 -13.63 8.72
CA GLU A 323 6.05 -15.03 8.92
C GLU A 323 6.09 -15.82 7.61
N LEU A 324 6.99 -16.81 7.56
CA LEU A 324 7.16 -17.62 6.36
C LEU A 324 6.05 -18.66 6.23
N THR A 325 5.36 -18.68 5.08
CA THR A 325 4.37 -19.71 4.77
C THR A 325 5.05 -21.00 4.35
N SER A 326 4.54 -22.14 4.84
CA SER A 326 5.03 -23.46 4.43
C SER A 326 4.52 -23.84 3.04
N ILE A 327 5.44 -23.96 2.07
CA ILE A 327 5.20 -24.39 0.70
C ILE A 327 5.65 -25.86 0.56
N GLY A 328 4.85 -26.77 1.12
CA GLY A 328 5.18 -28.19 1.21
C GLY A 328 6.03 -28.54 2.44
N PRO A 329 6.56 -29.77 2.53
CA PRO A 329 7.14 -30.29 3.77
C PRO A 329 8.47 -29.64 4.20
N PHE A 330 9.24 -29.06 3.27
CA PHE A 330 10.61 -28.58 3.54
C PHE A 330 10.87 -27.11 3.20
N LEU A 331 9.99 -26.47 2.41
CA LEU A 331 10.23 -25.10 1.94
C LEU A 331 9.33 -24.13 2.71
N ARG A 332 9.91 -23.09 3.30
CA ARG A 332 9.19 -21.97 3.89
C ARG A 332 9.62 -20.68 3.20
N LYS A 333 8.66 -19.83 2.88
CA LYS A 333 8.94 -18.58 2.16
C LYS A 333 7.89 -17.51 2.49
N LEU A 334 8.33 -16.25 2.53
CA LEU A 334 7.42 -15.11 2.50
C LEU A 334 6.79 -15.04 1.10
N ILE A 335 5.47 -15.17 1.03
CA ILE A 335 4.70 -15.29 -0.21
C ILE A 335 4.61 -13.93 -0.88
N VAL A 336 4.13 -12.93 -0.15
CA VAL A 336 4.00 -11.53 -0.54
C VAL A 336 4.88 -10.68 0.37
N LYS A 337 6.04 -10.25 -0.16
CA LYS A 337 6.91 -9.31 0.54
C LYS A 337 6.19 -7.98 0.76
N GLN A 338 6.57 -7.25 1.81
CA GLN A 338 6.03 -5.91 2.12
C GLN A 338 5.96 -5.00 0.89
N GLN A 339 7.04 -4.87 0.11
CA GLN A 339 7.08 -4.03 -1.09
C GLN A 339 5.99 -4.39 -2.12
N SER A 340 5.62 -5.67 -2.18
CA SER A 340 4.55 -6.15 -3.05
C SER A 340 3.17 -6.05 -2.41
N ALA A 341 3.08 -6.07 -1.09
CA ALA A 341 1.83 -5.95 -0.34
C ALA A 341 1.34 -4.51 -0.17
N LEU A 342 2.17 -3.52 -0.50
CA LEU A 342 1.84 -2.10 -0.40
C LEU A 342 1.65 -1.47 -1.79
N LEU A 343 0.66 -0.59 -1.90
CA LEU A 343 0.41 0.26 -3.06
C LEU A 343 1.41 1.42 -3.15
N ASN A 344 2.00 1.81 -2.02
CA ASN A 344 2.92 2.94 -1.88
C ASN A 344 2.29 4.28 -2.27
N VAL A 345 1.02 4.49 -1.89
CA VAL A 345 0.32 5.76 -2.06
C VAL A 345 0.20 6.51 -0.73
N PRO A 346 0.21 7.86 -0.72
CA PRO A 346 0.31 8.64 0.52
C PRO A 346 -0.79 8.41 1.56
N HIS A 347 -1.97 7.95 1.13
CA HIS A 347 -3.15 7.73 1.98
C HIS A 347 -3.34 6.25 2.37
N GLU A 348 -2.38 5.38 2.04
CA GLU A 348 -2.40 3.96 2.43
C GLU A 348 -1.88 3.79 3.86
N ILE A 349 -2.66 3.12 4.70
CA ILE A 349 -2.23 2.70 6.04
C ILE A 349 -1.61 1.31 5.94
N ALA A 350 -0.29 1.23 6.04
CA ALA A 350 0.46 -0.03 6.07
C ALA A 350 0.55 -0.62 7.49
N ILE A 351 0.17 -1.89 7.67
CA ILE A 351 0.16 -2.56 8.98
C ILE A 351 0.87 -3.92 8.88
N PRO A 352 1.99 -4.14 9.61
CA PRO A 352 2.61 -5.46 9.69
C PRO A 352 1.76 -6.44 10.49
N GLN A 353 1.77 -7.71 10.09
CA GLN A 353 1.15 -8.80 10.83
C GLN A 353 2.13 -9.95 11.05
N PHE A 354 2.32 -10.34 12.32
CA PHE A 354 3.07 -11.55 12.69
C PHE A 354 2.22 -12.79 12.43
N ALA A 355 1.98 -13.06 11.15
CA ALA A 355 1.25 -14.21 10.63
C ALA A 355 1.78 -14.53 9.23
N ASP A 356 1.58 -15.78 8.80
CA ASP A 356 1.84 -16.21 7.43
C ASP A 356 0.66 -15.86 6.49
N HIS A 357 0.86 -16.03 5.18
CA HIS A 357 -0.09 -15.66 4.13
C HIS A 357 -1.48 -16.29 4.29
N ARG A 358 -1.55 -17.46 4.93
CA ARG A 358 -2.81 -18.18 5.17
C ARG A 358 -3.49 -17.71 6.45
N ASN A 359 -2.72 -17.39 7.48
CA ASN A 359 -3.23 -17.06 8.80
C ASN A 359 -3.42 -15.55 9.02
N ILE A 360 -2.93 -14.70 8.13
CA ILE A 360 -3.17 -13.24 8.15
C ILE A 360 -4.67 -12.86 8.10
N VAL A 361 -5.55 -13.81 7.74
CA VAL A 361 -7.01 -13.65 7.67
C VAL A 361 -7.80 -14.58 8.58
N ARG A 362 -7.12 -15.31 9.48
CA ARG A 362 -7.73 -16.36 10.32
C ARG A 362 -7.47 -16.10 11.79
N PHE A 363 -8.47 -15.57 12.47
CA PHE A 363 -8.38 -15.13 13.85
C PHE A 363 -9.09 -16.09 14.80
N THR A 364 -8.61 -16.12 16.05
CA THR A 364 -9.09 -17.08 17.05
C THR A 364 -10.07 -16.49 18.07
N SER A 365 -9.94 -15.20 18.39
CA SER A 365 -10.73 -14.49 19.41
C SER A 365 -10.64 -12.98 19.23
N LEU A 366 -11.49 -12.21 19.92
CA LEU A 366 -11.40 -10.75 19.99
C LEU A 366 -10.07 -10.25 20.58
N GLN A 367 -9.42 -11.07 21.42
CA GLN A 367 -8.14 -10.76 22.04
C GLN A 367 -6.93 -11.16 21.19
N ASP A 368 -7.15 -11.83 20.05
CA ASP A 368 -6.11 -12.23 19.12
C ASP A 368 -5.27 -11.01 18.69
N ARG A 369 -3.96 -11.08 18.90
CA ARG A 369 -3.02 -9.96 18.64
C ARG A 369 -3.01 -9.55 17.17
N THR A 370 -3.27 -10.49 16.27
CA THR A 370 -3.33 -10.24 14.82
C THR A 370 -4.71 -9.74 14.38
N PHE A 371 -5.77 -10.04 15.12
CA PHE A 371 -7.11 -9.52 14.84
C PHE A 371 -7.32 -8.09 15.30
N ARG A 372 -6.79 -7.72 16.48
CA ARG A 372 -6.98 -6.38 17.08
C ARG A 372 -6.67 -5.24 16.10
N PRO A 373 -5.58 -5.26 15.31
CA PRO A 373 -5.32 -4.23 14.30
C PRO A 373 -6.43 -4.16 13.23
N VAL A 374 -6.92 -5.30 12.74
CA VAL A 374 -8.02 -5.36 11.75
C VAL A 374 -9.30 -4.77 12.35
N LEU A 375 -9.67 -5.24 13.54
CA LEU A 375 -10.87 -4.79 14.24
C LEU A 375 -10.84 -3.28 14.53
N ARG A 376 -9.72 -2.74 15.02
CA ARG A 376 -9.59 -1.30 15.28
C ARG A 376 -9.77 -0.46 14.02
N ARG A 377 -9.32 -0.95 12.86
CA ARG A 377 -9.51 -0.22 11.60
C ARG A 377 -10.96 -0.23 11.17
N LEU A 378 -11.64 -1.37 11.27
CA LEU A 378 -13.07 -1.46 11.02
C LEU A 378 -13.88 -0.58 11.99
N GLN A 379 -13.51 -0.53 13.27
CA GLN A 379 -14.14 0.36 14.25
C GLN A 379 -13.91 1.83 13.93
N LYS A 380 -12.70 2.22 13.50
CA LYS A 380 -12.43 3.59 13.07
C LYS A 380 -13.29 3.98 11.85
N LEU A 381 -13.43 3.07 10.88
CA LEU A 381 -14.33 3.30 9.75
C LEU A 381 -15.78 3.41 10.21
N ALA A 382 -16.23 2.61 11.18
CA ALA A 382 -17.58 2.72 11.76
C ALA A 382 -17.82 4.07 12.44
N GLN A 383 -16.83 4.59 13.17
CA GLN A 383 -16.91 5.88 13.87
C GLN A 383 -17.08 7.04 12.88
N ASP A 384 -16.47 6.96 11.70
CA ASP A 384 -16.63 7.96 10.64
C ASP A 384 -18.10 8.13 10.21
N PHE A 385 -18.95 7.11 10.45
CA PHE A 385 -20.38 7.12 10.11
C PHE A 385 -21.31 7.39 11.31
N GLN A 386 -20.86 7.18 12.54
CA GLN A 386 -21.65 7.40 13.77
C GLN A 386 -21.68 8.86 14.21
N GLY A 387 -20.69 9.68 13.85
CA GLY A 387 -20.59 11.10 14.24
C GLY A 387 -21.58 12.06 13.58
N GLY A 388 -22.63 11.56 12.91
CA GLY A 388 -23.58 12.36 12.12
C GLY A 388 -24.78 12.95 12.87
N SER A 389 -24.97 12.66 14.16
CA SER A 389 -26.07 13.26 14.95
C SER A 389 -25.63 13.51 16.39
N THR A 390 -25.78 14.77 16.83
CA THR A 390 -25.50 15.31 18.18
C THR A 390 -24.05 15.34 18.68
N ALA A 391 -23.28 16.33 18.21
CA ALA A 391 -22.41 17.17 19.06
C ALA A 391 -21.92 18.39 18.28
N GLN A 392 -22.23 19.59 18.78
CA GLN A 392 -21.64 20.85 18.34
C GLN A 392 -20.13 20.88 18.63
N SER A 393 -19.38 21.40 17.67
CA SER A 393 -18.11 22.12 17.82
C SER A 393 -17.02 21.50 18.72
N THR A 394 -16.36 20.46 18.22
CA THR A 394 -14.90 20.46 18.17
C THR A 394 -14.50 19.96 16.80
N SER A 395 -14.22 20.90 15.90
CA SER A 395 -13.91 20.66 14.51
C SER A 395 -12.56 19.93 14.38
N ALA A 396 -12.59 18.63 14.16
CA ALA A 396 -11.59 17.95 13.36
C ALA A 396 -12.26 17.48 12.06
N GLN A 397 -12.78 18.44 11.29
CA GLN A 397 -12.91 18.24 9.85
C GLN A 397 -11.50 18.01 9.32
N GLU A 398 -11.21 16.78 8.87
CA GLU A 398 -10.16 16.57 7.88
C GLU A 398 -10.54 17.44 6.68
N LEU A 399 -9.97 18.64 6.62
CA LEU A 399 -10.12 19.54 5.50
C LEU A 399 -9.70 18.79 4.25
N VAL A 400 -10.66 18.54 3.36
CA VAL A 400 -10.37 18.23 1.97
C VAL A 400 -9.71 19.50 1.43
N LEU A 401 -8.39 19.57 1.54
CA LEU A 401 -7.59 20.66 0.99
C LEU A 401 -7.95 20.74 -0.51
N ALA A 402 -8.39 21.91 -0.95
CA ALA A 402 -8.73 22.09 -2.35
C ALA A 402 -7.50 21.93 -3.25
N ILE A 403 -6.32 22.33 -2.74
CA ILE A 403 -5.02 21.97 -3.31
C ILE A 403 -4.48 20.75 -2.54
N PRO A 404 -4.51 19.54 -3.12
CA PRO A 404 -3.92 18.38 -2.48
C PRO A 404 -2.40 18.56 -2.36
N PHE A 405 -1.83 18.20 -1.21
CA PHE A 405 -0.39 18.21 -1.01
C PHE A 405 0.24 17.10 -1.87
N ASP A 406 0.74 17.47 -3.05
CA ASP A 406 1.26 16.56 -4.09
C ASP A 406 2.75 16.23 -3.90
N ILE A 407 3.37 16.76 -2.85
CA ILE A 407 4.77 16.52 -2.52
C ILE A 407 4.91 15.16 -1.84
N THR A 408 5.46 14.17 -2.55
CA THR A 408 5.71 12.79 -2.08
C THR A 408 6.89 12.65 -1.14
N THR A 409 7.43 13.76 -0.65
CA THR A 409 8.75 13.77 -0.06
C THR A 409 8.72 13.74 1.46
N LEU A 410 9.39 12.75 2.05
CA LEU A 410 9.48 12.60 3.50
C LEU A 410 10.33 13.72 4.14
N PRO A 411 10.05 14.04 5.42
CA PRO A 411 10.95 14.87 6.22
C PRO A 411 12.37 14.31 6.17
N CYS A 412 13.37 15.18 5.98
CA CYS A 412 14.78 14.77 6.02
C CYS A 412 15.14 14.45 7.48
N PRO A 413 15.53 13.20 7.82
CA PRO A 413 15.86 12.83 9.20
C PRO A 413 17.11 13.55 9.72
N SER A 414 18.05 13.85 8.82
CA SER A 414 19.33 14.50 9.12
C SER A 414 19.28 16.03 8.93
N PHE A 415 18.09 16.63 9.11
CA PHE A 415 17.94 18.09 9.08
C PHE A 415 18.40 18.68 10.42
N CYS A 416 19.29 19.67 10.38
CA CYS A 416 19.88 20.29 11.58
C CYS A 416 20.22 21.76 11.36
N GLY A 417 20.45 22.50 12.47
CA GLY A 417 21.08 23.82 12.48
C GLY A 417 20.30 24.95 11.82
N ARG A 418 18.96 24.86 11.79
CA ARG A 418 18.08 25.82 11.08
C ARG A 418 16.83 26.22 11.87
N ASP A 419 16.78 25.91 13.16
CA ASP A 419 15.63 26.23 14.00
C ASP A 419 15.42 27.74 14.13
N ASP A 420 16.51 28.52 14.12
CA ASP A 420 16.51 29.98 14.09
C ASP A 420 15.77 30.53 12.87
N VAL A 421 16.07 30.01 11.67
CA VAL A 421 15.42 30.44 10.42
C VAL A 421 13.95 30.01 10.41
N LEU A 422 13.65 28.80 10.87
CA LEU A 422 12.27 28.33 10.96
C LEU A 422 11.44 29.18 11.93
N GLU A 423 12.02 29.63 13.02
CA GLU A 423 11.35 30.50 14.00
C GLU A 423 11.12 31.91 13.45
N ILE A 424 12.09 32.47 12.72
CA ILE A 424 11.92 33.73 11.98
C ILE A 424 10.72 33.63 11.03
N MET A 425 10.63 32.54 10.25
CA MET A 425 9.52 32.32 9.32
C MET A 425 8.18 32.17 10.06
N LYS A 426 8.14 31.39 11.15
CA LYS A 426 6.91 31.22 11.94
C LYS A 426 6.42 32.54 12.50
N THR A 427 7.32 33.32 13.07
CA THR A 427 7.03 34.67 13.60
C THR A 427 6.54 35.58 12.49
N PHE A 428 7.20 35.57 11.33
CA PHE A 428 6.78 36.39 10.20
C PHE A 428 5.41 36.01 9.66
N PHE A 429 5.11 34.72 9.48
CA PHE A 429 3.85 34.26 8.87
C PHE A 429 2.67 34.23 9.86
N TYR A 430 2.92 34.04 11.16
CA TYR A 430 1.87 33.77 12.14
C TYR A 430 1.90 34.65 13.39
N GLY A 431 2.86 35.59 13.51
CA GLY A 431 3.16 36.47 14.65
C GLY A 431 2.06 36.74 15.67
N ASP A 432 1.62 38.00 15.78
CA ASP A 432 0.60 38.39 16.76
C ASP A 432 -0.80 37.93 16.29
N PRO A 433 -1.51 37.09 17.07
CA PRO A 433 -2.85 36.62 16.73
C PRO A 433 -3.91 37.73 16.60
N SER A 434 -3.62 38.93 17.11
CA SER A 434 -4.49 40.11 17.02
C SER A 434 -4.41 40.83 15.67
N GLU A 435 -3.36 40.56 14.88
CA GLU A 435 -3.26 41.10 13.52
C GLU A 435 -4.22 40.38 12.57
N SER A 436 -4.88 41.14 11.70
CA SER A 436 -5.74 40.55 10.67
C SER A 436 -4.90 39.70 9.70
N PRO A 437 -5.40 38.55 9.25
CA PRO A 437 -4.68 37.70 8.30
C PRO A 437 -4.46 38.47 6.99
N THR A 438 -3.20 38.79 6.74
CA THR A 438 -2.75 39.55 5.57
C THR A 438 -1.86 38.69 4.68
N ARG A 439 -1.77 39.04 3.39
CA ARG A 439 -0.85 38.38 2.46
C ARG A 439 0.59 38.69 2.86
N ARG A 440 1.35 37.63 3.16
CA ARG A 440 2.76 37.72 3.51
C ARG A 440 3.63 37.01 2.48
N THR A 441 4.72 37.64 2.07
CA THR A 441 5.65 37.11 1.07
C THR A 441 7.06 37.05 1.63
N PHE A 442 7.66 35.85 1.61
CA PHE A 442 8.97 35.60 2.21
C PHE A 442 9.93 34.97 1.20
N ALA A 443 11.18 35.41 1.15
CA ALA A 443 12.22 34.81 0.31
C ALA A 443 13.26 34.02 1.13
N LEU A 444 13.65 32.86 0.60
CA LEU A 444 14.65 31.96 1.20
C LEU A 444 15.69 31.51 0.18
N CYS A 445 16.95 31.50 0.58
CA CYS A 445 18.00 30.90 -0.24
C CYS A 445 18.24 29.41 0.10
N GLY A 446 17.20 28.56 0.11
CA GLY A 446 17.35 27.08 0.12
C GLY A 446 16.82 26.25 1.31
N LEU A 447 15.59 26.47 1.81
CA LEU A 447 15.03 25.69 2.96
C LEU A 447 13.50 25.46 2.97
N ALA A 448 12.75 25.86 1.94
CA ALA A 448 11.29 26.01 2.05
C ALA A 448 10.54 24.73 2.42
N LEU A 449 11.04 23.55 2.05
CA LEU A 449 10.30 22.31 2.15
C LEU A 449 10.11 21.81 3.59
N HIS A 450 11.11 21.99 4.46
CA HIS A 450 10.99 21.56 5.86
C HIS A 450 9.94 22.39 6.59
N TYR A 451 9.95 23.72 6.37
CA TYR A 451 8.95 24.64 6.90
C TYR A 451 7.54 24.27 6.43
N VAL A 452 7.36 24.01 5.13
CA VAL A 452 6.08 23.62 4.54
C VAL A 452 5.54 22.34 5.20
N LEU A 453 6.38 21.32 5.39
CA LEU A 453 5.97 20.07 6.00
C LEU A 453 5.51 20.26 7.46
N GLN A 454 6.15 21.15 8.22
CA GLN A 454 5.77 21.47 9.60
C GLN A 454 4.49 22.29 9.70
N THR A 455 4.25 23.21 8.76
CA THR A 455 3.16 24.20 8.83
C THR A 455 1.95 23.88 7.95
N ARG A 456 1.98 22.76 7.21
CA ARG A 456 0.93 22.37 6.25
C ARG A 456 -0.50 22.42 6.82
N SER A 457 -0.69 22.05 8.10
CA SER A 457 -2.01 22.00 8.73
C SER A 457 -2.64 23.39 8.91
N GLN A 458 -1.84 24.45 8.85
CA GLN A 458 -2.30 25.83 8.95
C GLN A 458 -2.96 26.33 7.65
N TYR A 459 -2.66 25.69 6.51
CA TYR A 459 -3.14 26.11 5.20
C TYR A 459 -4.32 25.26 4.73
N LYS A 460 -5.53 25.65 5.17
CA LYS A 460 -6.79 24.94 4.93
C LYS A 460 -7.20 24.85 3.45
N SER A 461 -6.78 25.78 2.61
CA SER A 461 -7.00 25.73 1.16
C SER A 461 -5.95 24.85 0.45
N GLY A 462 -4.82 24.59 1.10
CA GLY A 462 -3.74 23.71 0.67
C GLY A 462 -2.44 24.45 0.30
N VAL A 463 -1.43 23.67 -0.08
CA VAL A 463 -0.09 24.17 -0.41
C VAL A 463 0.29 23.72 -1.82
N ALA A 464 0.77 24.63 -2.66
CA ALA A 464 1.28 24.32 -3.99
C ALA A 464 2.77 24.69 -4.13
N LEU A 465 3.57 23.76 -4.63
CA LEU A 465 4.96 23.98 -5.03
C LEU A 465 5.03 24.18 -6.55
N MET A 466 5.61 25.29 -6.97
CA MET A 466 5.62 25.79 -8.34
C MET A 466 7.09 25.94 -8.81
N ASN A 467 7.49 25.24 -9.85
CA ASN A 467 8.84 25.35 -10.41
C ASN A 467 8.99 26.60 -11.28
N ALA A 468 9.60 27.64 -10.71
CA ALA A 468 9.82 28.93 -11.33
C ALA A 468 11.19 29.08 -12.00
N ALA A 469 11.90 27.98 -12.27
CA ALA A 469 13.19 27.99 -12.97
C ALA A 469 13.11 28.58 -14.40
N SER A 470 11.92 28.53 -15.03
CA SER A 470 11.65 29.12 -16.34
C SER A 470 10.16 29.44 -16.49
N VAL A 471 9.81 30.26 -17.49
CA VAL A 471 8.40 30.50 -17.84
C VAL A 471 7.69 29.18 -18.19
N ALA A 472 8.31 28.32 -18.99
CA ALA A 472 7.70 27.07 -19.44
C ALA A 472 7.40 26.10 -18.28
N SER A 473 8.35 25.96 -17.34
CA SER A 473 8.15 25.11 -16.15
C SER A 473 7.06 25.65 -15.23
N LEU A 474 7.00 26.97 -15.09
CA LEU A 474 6.00 27.61 -14.26
C LEU A 474 4.59 27.49 -14.87
N GLU A 475 4.46 27.72 -16.17
CA GLU A 475 3.20 27.54 -16.90
C GLU A 475 2.70 26.10 -16.83
N ALA A 476 3.59 25.11 -16.97
CA ALA A 476 3.24 23.69 -16.81
C ALA A 476 2.69 23.38 -15.41
N ASP A 477 3.22 24.01 -14.36
CA ASP A 477 2.72 23.83 -13.00
C ASP A 477 1.39 24.55 -12.74
N PHE A 478 1.15 25.71 -13.37
CA PHE A 478 -0.17 26.33 -13.37
C PHE A 478 -1.21 25.47 -14.09
N ASP A 479 -0.82 24.81 -15.19
CA ASP A 479 -1.66 23.84 -15.90
C ASP A 479 -1.97 22.62 -15.03
N ARG A 480 -0.96 22.11 -14.31
CA ARG A 480 -1.14 21.04 -13.30
C ARG A 480 -2.15 21.46 -12.24
N LEU A 481 -1.97 22.64 -11.64
CA LEU A 481 -2.83 23.15 -10.57
C LEU A 481 -4.27 23.40 -11.06
N HIS A 482 -4.43 23.95 -12.26
CA HIS A 482 -5.73 24.12 -12.91
C HIS A 482 -6.50 22.79 -13.02
N ASN A 483 -5.81 21.73 -13.46
CA ASN A 483 -6.40 20.40 -13.61
C ASN A 483 -6.73 19.78 -12.25
N LEU A 484 -5.85 19.96 -11.25
CA LEU A 484 -6.07 19.48 -9.88
C LEU A 484 -7.31 20.13 -9.24
N LEU A 485 -7.48 21.43 -9.45
CA LEU A 485 -8.61 22.22 -8.97
C LEU A 485 -9.90 21.99 -9.78
N LYS A 486 -9.83 21.25 -10.90
CA LYS A 486 -10.95 20.92 -11.79
C LYS A 486 -11.71 22.16 -12.27
N LEU A 487 -11.00 23.21 -12.68
CA LEU A 487 -11.59 24.52 -13.02
C LEU A 487 -12.32 24.58 -14.38
N GLY A 488 -12.65 23.43 -14.98
CA GLY A 488 -13.31 23.34 -16.29
C GLY A 488 -12.37 23.64 -17.46
N GLU A 489 -12.91 23.86 -18.66
CA GLU A 489 -12.10 24.30 -19.79
C GLU A 489 -11.85 25.81 -19.74
N SER A 490 -10.59 26.22 -19.87
CA SER A 490 -10.20 27.62 -19.93
C SER A 490 -9.11 27.84 -20.97
N LYS A 491 -9.24 28.92 -21.75
CA LYS A 491 -8.20 29.38 -22.68
C LYS A 491 -6.98 29.97 -21.95
N ASN A 492 -7.16 30.45 -20.71
CA ASN A 492 -6.10 31.02 -19.90
C ASN A 492 -6.15 30.40 -18.49
N LYS A 493 -5.50 29.24 -18.36
CA LYS A 493 -5.49 28.44 -17.14
C LYS A 493 -4.82 29.17 -15.97
N ILE A 494 -3.79 29.97 -16.23
CA ILE A 494 -3.10 30.80 -15.22
C ILE A 494 -4.09 31.75 -14.56
N ASN A 495 -4.85 32.51 -15.35
CA ASN A 495 -5.85 33.43 -14.81
C ASN A 495 -6.98 32.69 -14.09
N SER A 496 -7.42 31.53 -14.57
CA SER A 496 -8.41 30.71 -13.87
C SER A 496 -7.93 30.30 -12.47
N VAL A 497 -6.69 29.86 -12.32
CA VAL A 497 -6.09 29.52 -11.02
C VAL A 497 -5.98 30.77 -10.14
N ARG A 498 -5.51 31.90 -10.67
CA ARG A 498 -5.44 33.17 -9.93
C ARG A 498 -6.82 33.60 -9.44
N SER A 499 -7.85 33.55 -10.28
CA SER A 499 -9.23 33.84 -9.91
C SER A 499 -9.75 32.90 -8.83
N TRP A 500 -9.35 31.63 -8.84
CA TRP A 500 -9.72 30.69 -7.79
C TRP A 500 -9.06 31.03 -6.45
N LEU A 501 -7.75 31.35 -6.45
CA LEU A 501 -7.00 31.80 -5.26
C LEU A 501 -7.53 33.12 -4.69
N SER A 502 -8.14 33.95 -5.55
CA SER A 502 -8.75 35.22 -5.18
C SER A 502 -10.17 35.12 -4.63
N ARG A 503 -10.74 33.92 -4.43
CA ARG A 503 -12.05 33.77 -3.78
C ARG A 503 -11.90 33.81 -2.26
N ALA A 504 -12.84 34.46 -1.57
CA ALA A 504 -12.81 34.59 -0.11
C ALA A 504 -12.87 33.22 0.60
N GLU A 505 -13.55 32.23 -0.01
CA GLU A 505 -13.57 30.85 0.51
C GLU A 505 -12.19 30.16 0.45
N ASN A 506 -11.29 30.64 -0.41
CA ASN A 506 -9.95 30.11 -0.64
C ASN A 506 -8.91 31.08 -0.09
N SER A 507 -9.01 31.42 1.20
CA SER A 507 -8.14 32.44 1.81
C SER A 507 -6.88 31.90 2.50
N GLN A 508 -6.80 30.58 2.72
CA GLN A 508 -5.78 29.95 3.55
C GLN A 508 -4.89 29.00 2.74
N TRP A 509 -4.30 29.50 1.65
CA TRP A 509 -3.35 28.76 0.81
C TRP A 509 -1.91 29.24 1.04
N LEU A 510 -0.94 28.37 0.69
CA LEU A 510 0.47 28.70 0.57
C LEU A 510 0.95 28.38 -0.85
N LEU A 511 1.53 29.37 -1.54
CA LEU A 511 2.26 29.14 -2.79
C LEU A 511 3.76 29.17 -2.52
N VAL A 512 4.49 28.16 -2.97
CA VAL A 512 5.94 28.10 -2.91
C VAL A 512 6.48 28.14 -4.33
N PHE A 513 7.09 29.23 -4.73
CA PHE A 513 7.77 29.35 -6.02
C PHE A 513 9.23 28.95 -5.84
N ASP A 514 9.60 27.82 -6.41
CA ASP A 514 10.93 27.22 -6.29
C ASP A 514 11.84 27.65 -7.45
N ASN A 515 13.12 27.93 -7.20
CA ASN A 515 14.13 28.30 -8.20
C ASN A 515 13.89 29.63 -8.93
N VAL A 516 13.50 30.68 -8.21
CA VAL A 516 13.27 32.04 -8.74
C VAL A 516 14.60 32.78 -8.93
N ASP A 517 15.52 32.20 -9.67
CA ASP A 517 16.91 32.69 -9.76
C ASP A 517 17.12 33.82 -10.78
N ASP A 518 16.19 34.00 -11.72
CA ASP A 518 16.27 35.01 -12.77
C ASP A 518 14.98 35.84 -12.85
N LEU A 519 14.96 36.92 -12.06
CA LEU A 519 13.85 37.88 -12.00
C LEU A 519 13.63 38.62 -13.32
N SER A 520 14.62 38.64 -14.21
CA SER A 520 14.55 39.33 -15.49
C SER A 520 13.81 38.53 -16.56
N SER A 521 14.02 37.21 -16.59
CA SER A 521 13.40 36.33 -17.60
C SER A 521 12.06 35.76 -17.16
N VAL A 522 11.82 35.61 -15.86
CA VAL A 522 10.56 35.07 -15.32
C VAL A 522 9.78 36.19 -14.61
N PRO A 523 8.71 36.74 -15.22
CA PRO A 523 7.94 37.84 -14.64
C PRO A 523 6.98 37.36 -13.54
N ILE A 524 7.53 36.97 -12.39
CA ILE A 524 6.82 36.35 -11.25
C ILE A 524 5.56 37.12 -10.83
N ARG A 525 5.61 38.46 -10.85
CA ARG A 525 4.47 39.32 -10.48
C ARG A 525 3.19 39.00 -11.27
N LYS A 526 3.31 38.53 -12.52
CA LYS A 526 2.14 38.16 -13.36
C LYS A 526 1.41 36.93 -12.84
N TYR A 527 2.07 36.08 -12.06
CA TYR A 527 1.55 34.82 -11.55
C TYR A 527 0.92 34.95 -10.16
N LEU A 528 1.20 36.05 -9.45
CA LEU A 528 0.65 36.29 -8.12
C LEU A 528 -0.83 36.72 -8.18
N PRO A 529 -1.69 36.20 -7.30
CA PRO A 529 -3.08 36.67 -7.18
C PRO A 529 -3.11 38.06 -6.52
N ALA A 530 -3.97 38.94 -7.02
CA ALA A 530 -4.13 40.31 -6.53
C ALA A 530 -5.07 40.38 -5.31
N VAL A 531 -4.71 39.69 -4.23
CA VAL A 531 -5.46 39.63 -2.96
C VAL A 531 -4.57 39.86 -1.76
N ASN A 532 -5.21 40.19 -0.63
CA ASN A 532 -4.54 40.48 0.65
C ASN A 532 -4.59 39.29 1.62
N TRP A 533 -4.75 38.06 1.14
CA TRP A 533 -4.66 36.83 1.93
C TRP A 533 -3.82 35.77 1.21
N GLY A 534 -3.58 34.66 1.90
CA GLY A 534 -2.67 33.60 1.45
C GLY A 534 -1.20 33.99 1.62
N HIS A 535 -0.34 32.98 1.73
CA HIS A 535 1.09 33.19 1.94
C HIS A 535 1.87 32.79 0.69
N VAL A 536 3.02 33.43 0.47
CA VAL A 536 3.93 33.09 -0.63
C VAL A 536 5.34 32.93 -0.10
N ILE A 537 6.00 31.85 -0.49
CA ILE A 537 7.44 31.64 -0.28
C ILE A 537 8.12 31.61 -1.65
N PHE A 538 9.23 32.32 -1.78
CA PHE A 538 10.13 32.21 -2.92
C PHE A 538 11.41 31.53 -2.46
N THR A 539 11.89 30.51 -3.19
CA THR A 539 13.28 30.08 -3.07
C THR A 539 14.10 30.63 -4.22
N THR A 540 15.24 31.24 -3.91
CA THR A 540 16.09 31.87 -4.91
C THR A 540 17.52 32.03 -4.42
N ARG A 541 18.47 32.05 -5.34
CA ARG A 541 19.85 32.47 -5.09
C ARG A 541 20.05 33.97 -5.29
N ASP A 542 19.09 34.66 -5.90
CA ASP A 542 19.11 36.11 -6.09
C ASP A 542 18.54 36.83 -4.86
N GLN A 543 19.42 37.50 -4.14
CA GLN A 543 19.05 38.28 -2.94
C GLN A 543 18.24 39.53 -3.29
N GLY A 544 18.28 39.99 -4.55
CA GLY A 544 17.54 41.16 -5.03
C GLY A 544 16.03 41.02 -4.94
N ILE A 545 15.51 39.79 -4.78
CA ILE A 545 14.08 39.56 -4.59
C ILE A 545 13.52 40.19 -3.31
N ILE A 546 14.37 40.38 -2.28
CA ILE A 546 14.00 40.89 -0.96
C ILE A 546 13.79 42.39 -1.06
N GLY A 547 12.62 42.87 -0.64
CA GLY A 547 12.20 44.26 -0.78
C GLY A 547 11.65 44.60 -2.17
N GLU A 548 12.05 43.88 -3.23
CA GLU A 548 11.46 44.07 -4.56
C GLU A 548 10.12 43.34 -4.68
N ILE A 549 10.10 42.02 -4.47
CA ILE A 549 8.91 41.16 -4.62
C ILE A 549 8.50 40.53 -3.29
N ALA A 550 9.48 40.02 -2.53
CA ALA A 550 9.25 39.50 -1.19
C ALA A 550 9.32 40.65 -0.18
N GLN A 551 8.40 40.67 0.81
CA GLN A 551 8.40 41.67 1.87
C GLN A 551 9.61 41.48 2.80
N GLU A 552 9.86 40.23 3.17
CA GLU A 552 10.96 39.83 4.03
C GLU A 552 11.70 38.66 3.40
N GLY A 553 12.91 38.39 3.89
CA GLY A 553 13.63 37.21 3.46
C GLY A 553 14.85 36.92 4.33
N HIS A 554 15.39 35.72 4.16
CA HIS A 554 16.56 35.28 4.90
C HIS A 554 17.58 34.59 3.99
N VAL A 555 18.80 35.13 3.99
CA VAL A 555 19.94 34.54 3.31
C VAL A 555 20.55 33.46 4.20
N LEU A 556 20.50 32.21 3.74
CA LEU A 556 21.04 31.09 4.52
C LEU A 556 22.57 31.18 4.59
N LYS A 557 23.08 31.21 5.81
CA LYS A 557 24.51 31.07 6.09
C LYS A 557 24.90 29.58 6.12
N PRO A 558 26.20 29.26 6.00
CA PRO A 558 26.70 27.93 6.34
C PRO A 558 26.22 27.45 7.72
N LEU A 559 26.26 26.13 7.97
CA LEU A 559 25.99 25.59 9.30
C LEU A 559 27.03 26.09 10.31
N THR A 560 26.67 26.04 11.59
CA THR A 560 27.68 26.18 12.65
C THR A 560 28.67 25.01 12.55
N THR A 561 29.91 25.21 12.98
CA THR A 561 30.92 24.13 12.92
C THR A 561 30.49 22.90 13.72
N GLU A 562 29.77 23.07 14.83
CA GLU A 562 29.22 21.95 15.61
C GLU A 562 28.11 21.20 14.86
N ASP A 563 27.11 21.91 14.32
CA ASP A 563 26.05 21.26 13.52
C ASP A 563 26.62 20.58 12.29
N ALA A 564 27.63 21.18 11.66
CA ALA A 564 28.32 20.66 10.49
C ALA A 564 29.11 19.38 10.80
N ALA A 565 29.87 19.37 11.90
CA ALA A 565 30.61 18.21 12.37
C ALA A 565 29.65 17.06 12.73
N GLN A 566 28.57 17.37 13.45
CA GLN A 566 27.55 16.38 13.80
C GLN A 566 26.87 15.80 12.56
N LEU A 567 26.51 16.65 11.58
CA LEU A 567 25.97 16.19 10.30
C LEU A 567 26.96 15.28 9.59
N LEU A 568 28.24 15.63 9.52
CA LEU A 568 29.26 14.79 8.87
C LEU A 568 29.37 13.41 9.53
N LEU A 569 29.42 13.36 10.86
CA LEU A 569 29.50 12.11 11.65
C LEU A 569 28.25 11.24 11.46
N GLU A 570 27.07 11.83 11.50
CA GLU A 570 25.82 11.11 11.26
C GLU A 570 25.81 10.50 9.85
N ARG A 571 26.24 11.29 8.85
CA ARG A 571 26.28 10.87 7.45
C ARG A 571 27.36 9.84 7.15
N SER A 572 28.50 9.90 7.86
CA SER A 572 29.57 8.89 7.78
C SER A 572 29.24 7.59 8.51
N GLY A 573 28.20 7.58 9.36
CA GLY A 573 27.74 6.41 10.10
C GLY A 573 28.44 6.23 11.46
N VAL A 574 29.17 7.23 11.93
CA VAL A 574 29.80 7.25 13.25
C VAL A 574 28.76 7.64 14.31
N ARG A 575 28.38 6.69 15.18
CA ARG A 575 27.32 6.90 16.19
C ARG A 575 27.83 7.35 17.55
N HIS A 576 29.07 7.02 17.89
CA HIS A 576 29.73 7.36 19.15
C HIS A 576 31.14 7.84 18.83
N ALA A 577 31.25 9.07 18.34
CA ALA A 577 32.53 9.67 18.01
C ALA A 577 33.36 9.86 19.28
N THR A 578 34.63 9.50 19.22
CA THR A 578 35.64 9.90 20.19
C THR A 578 35.92 11.40 20.10
N ASP A 579 36.53 11.99 21.13
CA ASP A 579 36.91 13.41 21.12
C ASP A 579 37.81 13.76 19.92
N ASN A 580 38.72 12.84 19.56
CA ASN A 580 39.58 12.98 18.38
C ASN A 580 38.79 12.94 17.07
N GLU A 581 37.82 12.02 16.91
CA GLU A 581 36.97 11.99 15.72
C GLU A 581 36.06 13.21 15.61
N MET A 582 35.61 13.76 16.74
CA MET A 582 34.84 15.00 16.77
C MET A 582 35.71 16.18 16.31
N GLU A 583 36.96 16.26 16.76
CA GLU A 583 37.92 17.27 16.31
C GLU A 583 38.23 17.14 14.79
N GLU A 584 38.50 15.93 14.31
CA GLU A 584 38.69 15.67 12.87
C GLU A 584 37.44 16.02 12.05
N ALA A 585 36.24 15.78 12.58
CA ALA A 585 35.00 16.16 11.91
C ALA A 585 34.83 17.68 11.82
N ARG A 586 35.26 18.44 12.84
CA ARG A 586 35.27 19.92 12.79
C ARG A 586 36.24 20.43 11.72
N ASP A 587 37.46 19.88 11.67
CA ASP A 587 38.45 20.24 10.65
C ASP A 587 37.92 20.02 9.23
N ILE A 588 37.28 18.87 8.99
CA ILE A 588 36.68 18.56 7.69
C ILE A 588 35.48 19.46 7.41
N ALA A 589 34.67 19.77 8.44
CA ALA A 589 33.54 20.66 8.29
C ALA A 589 33.97 22.07 7.86
N ASP A 590 34.97 22.64 8.52
CA ASP A 590 35.55 23.94 8.18
C ASP A 590 36.17 23.91 6.77
N LEU A 591 36.86 22.83 6.41
CA LEU A 591 37.45 22.64 5.08
C LEU A 591 36.40 22.55 3.95
N LEU A 592 35.20 22.03 4.26
CA LEU A 592 34.04 21.97 3.39
C LEU A 592 33.17 23.25 3.46
N GLY A 593 33.60 24.25 4.22
CA GLY A 593 32.90 25.52 4.40
C GLY A 593 31.58 25.39 5.16
N SER A 594 31.40 24.34 5.95
CA SER A 594 30.18 24.02 6.70
C SER A 594 28.92 24.00 5.82
N LEU A 595 29.08 23.60 4.56
CA LEU A 595 28.00 23.52 3.58
C LEU A 595 27.29 22.15 3.68
N PRO A 596 25.98 22.10 3.99
CA PRO A 596 25.26 20.85 4.15
C PRO A 596 25.44 19.87 2.99
N LEU A 597 25.42 20.37 1.75
CA LEU A 597 25.56 19.54 0.56
C LEU A 597 26.95 18.89 0.47
N ALA A 598 28.02 19.65 0.74
CA ALA A 598 29.39 19.15 0.72
C ALA A 598 29.62 18.11 1.84
N LEU A 599 29.08 18.38 3.03
CA LEU A 599 29.13 17.47 4.19
C LEU A 599 28.41 16.15 3.92
N VAL A 600 27.22 16.19 3.30
CA VAL A 600 26.46 14.98 2.96
C VAL A 600 27.21 14.13 1.93
N HIS A 601 27.86 14.74 0.95
CA HIS A 601 28.71 14.02 -0.01
C HIS A 601 29.95 13.41 0.64
N ALA A 602 30.61 14.15 1.54
CA ALA A 602 31.75 13.66 2.31
C ALA A 602 31.36 12.47 3.20
N GLY A 603 30.29 12.60 3.98
CA GLY A 603 29.80 11.54 4.85
C GLY A 603 29.37 10.29 4.07
N ALA A 604 28.68 10.44 2.95
CA ALA A 604 28.31 9.30 2.09
C ALA A 604 29.55 8.56 1.55
N PHE A 605 30.59 9.29 1.16
CA PHE A 605 31.85 8.70 0.72
C PHE A 605 32.54 7.93 1.86
N LEU A 606 32.69 8.56 3.03
CA LEU A 606 33.27 7.94 4.22
C LEU A 606 32.56 6.62 4.57
N ARG A 607 31.22 6.67 4.62
CA ARG A 607 30.39 5.52 4.97
C ARG A 607 30.50 4.37 3.97
N SER A 608 30.38 4.68 2.68
CA SER A 608 30.35 3.65 1.63
C SER A 608 31.70 2.97 1.41
N ARG A 609 32.79 3.62 1.80
CA ARG A 609 34.17 3.13 1.58
C ARG A 609 34.89 2.71 2.83
N HIS A 610 34.25 2.81 4.00
CA HIS A 610 34.86 2.51 5.29
C HIS A 610 36.19 3.26 5.50
N ARG A 611 36.25 4.52 5.05
CA ARG A 611 37.42 5.40 5.21
C ARG A 611 37.35 6.14 6.53
N THR A 612 38.52 6.41 7.11
CA THR A 612 38.58 7.27 8.31
C THR A 612 38.44 8.75 7.93
N LEU A 613 38.10 9.58 8.92
CA LEU A 613 38.02 11.04 8.75
C LEU A 613 39.38 11.60 8.29
N GLY A 614 40.47 11.25 8.99
CA GLY A 614 41.83 11.62 8.58
C GLY A 614 42.22 11.22 7.14
N GLU A 615 41.84 10.03 6.67
CA GLU A 615 42.09 9.62 5.27
C GLU A 615 41.34 10.51 4.27
N TYR A 616 40.08 10.82 4.55
CA TYR A 616 39.27 11.71 3.71
C TYR A 616 39.83 13.13 3.71
N HIS A 617 40.25 13.63 4.87
CA HIS A 617 40.84 14.95 5.03
C HIS A 617 42.06 15.14 4.10
N GLN A 618 42.97 14.15 4.06
CA GLN A 618 44.12 14.18 3.16
C GLN A 618 43.70 14.08 1.69
N LEU A 619 42.80 13.16 1.35
CA LEU A 619 42.30 12.99 -0.01
C LEU A 619 41.67 14.28 -0.54
N TYR A 620 40.87 14.95 0.27
CA TYR A 620 40.22 16.19 -0.09
C TYR A 620 41.24 17.30 -0.35
N LYS A 621 42.24 17.48 0.52
CA LYS A 621 43.31 18.48 0.32
C LYS A 621 44.06 18.24 -0.99
N THR A 622 44.42 16.99 -1.30
CA THR A 622 45.08 16.65 -2.56
C THR A 622 44.21 17.02 -3.76
N ARG A 623 42.94 16.59 -3.77
CA ARG A 623 42.02 16.85 -4.91
C ARG A 623 41.65 18.32 -5.07
N ARG A 624 41.48 19.05 -3.97
CA ARG A 624 41.25 20.51 -4.00
C ARG A 624 42.41 21.21 -4.72
N ASN A 625 43.64 20.88 -4.36
CA ASN A 625 44.83 21.48 -4.97
C ASN A 625 44.96 21.15 -6.46
N GLU A 626 44.56 19.95 -6.88
CA GLU A 626 44.49 19.60 -8.30
C GLU A 626 43.44 20.44 -9.04
N LEU A 627 42.22 20.55 -8.51
CA LEU A 627 41.13 21.31 -9.13
C LEU A 627 41.43 22.81 -9.22
N LEU A 628 42.09 23.39 -8.22
CA LEU A 628 42.53 24.78 -8.23
C LEU A 628 43.50 25.10 -9.37
N ARG A 629 44.27 24.12 -9.85
CA ARG A 629 45.14 24.30 -11.04
C ARG A 629 44.34 24.42 -12.34
N PHE A 630 43.11 23.91 -12.39
CA PHE A 630 42.28 23.89 -13.60
C PHE A 630 41.14 24.91 -13.59
N SER A 631 40.67 25.34 -12.42
CA SER A 631 39.53 26.25 -12.27
C SER A 631 39.81 27.31 -11.20
N THR A 632 40.37 28.44 -11.61
CA THR A 632 40.71 29.57 -10.73
C THR A 632 39.59 30.59 -10.53
N ARG A 633 38.42 30.40 -11.18
CA ARG A 633 37.36 31.43 -11.28
C ARG A 633 36.13 31.22 -10.37
N LEU A 634 36.13 30.21 -9.52
CA LEU A 634 34.98 29.94 -8.63
C LEU A 634 35.27 30.45 -7.23
N GLY A 635 34.26 31.03 -6.58
CA GLY A 635 34.31 31.36 -5.16
C GLY A 635 34.45 30.10 -4.28
N ASP A 636 34.97 30.28 -3.07
CA ASP A 636 35.35 29.19 -2.15
C ASP A 636 34.23 28.19 -1.86
N THR A 637 32.98 28.67 -1.75
CA THR A 637 31.77 27.85 -1.56
C THR A 637 31.57 26.83 -2.69
N ASN A 638 31.68 27.28 -3.93
CA ASN A 638 31.47 26.43 -5.11
C ASN A 638 32.63 25.44 -5.29
N GLN A 639 33.83 25.82 -4.86
CA GLN A 639 35.00 24.92 -4.87
C GLN A 639 34.85 23.77 -3.88
N ALA A 640 34.28 24.03 -2.70
CA ALA A 640 34.10 22.98 -1.70
C ALA A 640 33.12 21.89 -2.15
N ILE A 641 31.98 22.32 -2.70
CA ILE A 641 30.97 21.42 -3.28
C ILE A 641 31.56 20.65 -4.47
N LEU A 642 32.25 21.35 -5.38
CA LEU A 642 32.89 20.71 -6.54
C LEU A 642 33.89 19.64 -6.11
N THR A 643 34.77 19.96 -5.15
CA THR A 643 35.83 19.04 -4.72
C THR A 643 35.23 17.78 -4.10
N ALA A 644 34.24 17.94 -3.21
CA ALA A 644 33.54 16.81 -2.60
C ALA A 644 32.82 15.94 -3.67
N TRP A 645 32.24 16.57 -4.68
CA TRP A 645 31.60 15.89 -5.79
C TRP A 645 32.61 15.16 -6.70
N GLU A 646 33.71 15.80 -7.08
CA GLU A 646 34.73 15.22 -7.97
C GLU A 646 35.35 13.96 -7.34
N ILE A 647 35.59 13.97 -6.02
CA ILE A 647 36.05 12.78 -5.27
C ILE A 647 35.07 11.62 -5.46
N ASN A 648 33.77 11.88 -5.27
CA ASN A 648 32.73 10.88 -5.44
C ASN A 648 32.58 10.42 -6.90
N PHE A 649 32.65 11.35 -7.85
CA PHE A 649 32.48 11.07 -9.28
C PHE A 649 33.65 10.25 -9.84
N LYS A 650 34.89 10.60 -9.47
CA LYS A 650 36.09 9.83 -9.86
C LYS A 650 36.05 8.42 -9.28
N GLN A 651 35.55 8.26 -8.07
CA GLN A 651 35.35 6.94 -7.48
C GLN A 651 34.29 6.14 -8.26
N ALA A 652 33.15 6.75 -8.58
CA ALA A 652 32.11 6.10 -9.38
C ALA A 652 32.60 5.71 -10.78
N GLU A 653 33.43 6.54 -11.42
CA GLU A 653 34.04 6.28 -12.73
C GLU A 653 34.92 5.02 -12.72
N GLN A 654 35.64 4.77 -11.63
CA GLN A 654 36.48 3.59 -11.47
C GLN A 654 35.67 2.31 -11.24
N GLU A 655 34.58 2.39 -10.48
CA GLU A 655 33.82 1.23 -10.03
C GLU A 655 32.68 0.81 -10.96
N SER A 656 32.02 1.80 -11.58
CA SER A 656 30.87 1.57 -12.43
C SER A 656 30.81 2.61 -13.55
N PRO A 657 31.47 2.32 -14.69
CA PRO A 657 31.35 3.15 -15.89
C PRO A 657 29.89 3.35 -16.33
N ALA A 658 29.02 2.38 -16.06
CA ALA A 658 27.59 2.47 -16.33
C ALA A 658 26.89 3.53 -15.45
N ALA A 659 27.21 3.61 -14.16
CA ALA A 659 26.68 4.64 -13.27
C ALA A 659 27.16 6.04 -13.69
N THR A 660 28.43 6.16 -14.07
CA THR A 660 29.00 7.41 -14.58
C THR A 660 28.33 7.87 -15.87
N ASN A 661 28.08 6.95 -16.81
CA ASN A 661 27.34 7.27 -18.04
C ASN A 661 25.92 7.75 -17.75
N LEU A 662 25.26 7.21 -16.72
CA LEU A 662 23.95 7.66 -16.30
C LEU A 662 23.99 9.08 -15.69
N LEU A 663 24.97 9.37 -14.84
CA LEU A 663 25.18 10.72 -14.28
C LEU A 663 25.48 11.74 -15.39
N LEU A 664 26.26 11.35 -16.39
CA LEU A 664 26.51 12.18 -17.57
C LEU A 664 25.25 12.34 -18.41
N LEU A 665 24.39 11.33 -18.55
CA LEU A 665 23.11 11.50 -19.23
C LEU A 665 22.24 12.54 -18.52
N PHE A 666 22.16 12.49 -17.19
CA PHE A 666 21.35 13.43 -16.41
C PHE A 666 21.76 14.89 -16.66
N SER A 667 23.02 15.15 -17.00
CA SER A 667 23.48 16.50 -17.37
C SER A 667 22.79 17.12 -18.57
N PHE A 668 22.21 16.31 -19.44
CA PHE A 668 21.52 16.75 -20.65
C PHE A 668 20.01 16.84 -20.46
N LEU A 669 19.50 16.51 -19.27
CA LEU A 669 18.08 16.51 -18.96
C LEU A 669 17.73 17.70 -18.06
N ASP A 670 16.44 18.03 -18.00
CA ASP A 670 15.93 18.96 -17.00
C ASP A 670 16.14 18.41 -15.58
N GLN A 671 16.40 19.30 -14.62
CA GLN A 671 16.66 18.92 -13.22
C GLN A 671 15.46 18.28 -12.52
N ALA A 672 14.24 18.57 -13.00
CA ALA A 672 13.01 18.09 -12.40
C ALA A 672 12.37 16.98 -13.25
N SER A 673 11.64 16.09 -12.57
CA SER A 673 10.69 15.17 -13.21
C SER A 673 11.27 14.26 -14.30
N ILE A 674 12.55 13.87 -14.18
CA ILE A 674 13.17 12.85 -15.05
C ILE A 674 12.37 11.54 -14.93
N PRO A 675 11.70 11.07 -15.99
CA PRO A 675 10.80 9.92 -15.86
C PRO A 675 11.58 8.64 -15.61
N GLU A 676 11.28 7.94 -14.51
CA GLU A 676 11.92 6.66 -14.18
C GLU A 676 11.70 5.62 -15.31
N LEU A 677 10.54 5.67 -15.97
CA LEU A 677 10.23 4.84 -17.13
C LEU A 677 11.22 5.03 -18.29
N MET A 678 11.75 6.24 -18.47
CA MET A 678 12.79 6.51 -19.47
C MET A 678 14.06 5.72 -19.15
N LEU A 679 14.43 5.70 -17.87
CA LEU A 679 15.61 4.99 -17.38
C LEU A 679 15.42 3.46 -17.48
N HIS A 680 14.26 2.95 -17.06
CA HIS A 680 13.91 1.53 -17.14
C HIS A 680 13.85 0.98 -18.57
N ARG A 681 13.30 1.76 -19.51
CA ARG A 681 13.30 1.39 -20.94
C ARG A 681 14.71 1.33 -21.50
N GLY A 682 15.57 2.23 -21.04
CA GLY A 682 16.99 2.26 -21.36
C GLY A 682 17.79 1.07 -20.86
N SER A 683 17.46 0.56 -19.67
CA SER A 683 18.24 -0.47 -18.98
C SER A 683 17.79 -1.92 -19.25
N SER A 684 16.87 -2.16 -20.20
CA SER A 684 16.27 -3.49 -20.40
C SER A 684 17.23 -4.50 -21.06
N PRO A 685 17.17 -5.82 -20.71
CA PRO A 685 18.16 -6.83 -21.13
C PRO A 685 18.08 -7.25 -22.60
N GLN A 686 17.11 -6.73 -23.36
CA GLN A 686 16.98 -6.99 -24.80
C GLN A 686 18.01 -6.18 -25.58
N LYS A 687 19.31 -6.47 -25.40
CA LYS A 687 20.46 -6.04 -26.22
C LYS A 687 20.24 -4.77 -27.06
N ARG A 688 19.75 -3.71 -26.44
CA ARG A 688 20.02 -2.36 -26.88
C ARG A 688 20.98 -1.89 -25.82
N ASN A 689 22.27 -2.06 -26.10
CA ASN A 689 23.29 -1.31 -25.39
C ASN A 689 22.72 0.09 -25.20
N PHE A 690 22.73 0.60 -23.98
CA PHE A 690 22.56 2.02 -23.75
C PHE A 690 23.81 2.71 -24.30
N SER A 691 23.95 2.65 -25.62
CA SER A 691 24.79 3.53 -26.39
C SER A 691 23.95 4.78 -26.48
N ILE A 692 24.40 5.85 -25.84
CA ILE A 692 24.24 7.17 -26.44
C ILE A 692 24.60 6.93 -27.91
N HIS A 693 23.65 7.11 -28.84
CA HIS A 693 23.86 6.79 -30.24
C HIS A 693 25.25 7.32 -30.63
N PRO A 694 26.14 6.57 -31.29
CA PRO A 694 27.50 7.04 -31.52
C PRO A 694 27.51 8.41 -32.18
N LEU A 695 26.55 8.74 -33.06
CA LEU A 695 26.28 10.13 -33.50
C LEU A 695 25.96 11.14 -32.39
N VAL A 696 25.16 10.85 -31.37
CA VAL A 696 24.88 11.77 -30.26
C VAL A 696 26.12 11.98 -29.39
N GLN A 697 26.90 10.93 -29.13
CA GLN A 697 28.15 11.02 -28.37
C GLN A 697 29.24 11.72 -29.20
N TYR A 698 29.32 11.42 -30.50
CA TYR A 698 30.21 12.07 -31.48
C TYR A 698 29.82 13.52 -31.70
N CYS A 699 28.53 13.86 -31.84
CA CYS A 699 28.06 15.24 -31.96
C CYS A 699 28.28 16.03 -30.66
N ALA A 700 28.04 15.44 -29.49
CA ALA A 700 28.28 16.11 -28.21
C ALA A 700 29.77 16.35 -27.93
N VAL A 701 30.65 15.43 -28.32
CA VAL A 701 32.10 15.54 -28.08
C VAL A 701 32.83 16.31 -29.20
N HIS A 702 32.36 16.25 -30.46
CA HIS A 702 33.10 16.75 -31.64
C HIS A 702 32.45 17.95 -32.34
N ARG A 703 31.19 18.33 -32.03
CA ARG A 703 30.54 19.53 -32.62
C ARG A 703 30.38 20.70 -31.65
N LEU A 704 30.66 20.51 -30.37
CA LEU A 704 30.59 21.58 -29.39
C LEU A 704 32.00 22.11 -29.07
N PRO A 705 32.21 23.43 -29.07
CA PRO A 705 33.44 24.04 -28.58
C PRO A 705 33.82 23.48 -27.19
N PRO A 706 35.12 23.30 -26.88
CA PRO A 706 35.55 22.82 -25.56
C PRO A 706 35.04 23.67 -24.38
N SER A 707 34.74 24.96 -24.62
CA SER A 707 34.08 25.84 -23.64
C SER A 707 32.66 25.40 -23.32
N ASP A 708 31.92 24.92 -24.33
CA ASP A 708 30.54 24.51 -24.17
C ASP A 708 30.47 23.13 -23.53
N VAL A 709 31.33 22.19 -23.92
CA VAL A 709 31.45 20.90 -23.23
C VAL A 709 31.78 21.08 -21.75
N ARG A 710 32.66 22.04 -21.41
CA ARG A 710 32.94 22.42 -20.02
C ARG A 710 31.71 23.05 -19.35
N ARG A 711 31.01 23.96 -20.03
CA ARG A 711 29.79 24.60 -19.52
C ARG A 711 28.69 23.58 -19.23
N TRP A 712 28.47 22.60 -20.11
CA TRP A 712 27.47 21.54 -19.96
C TRP A 712 27.87 20.53 -18.88
N ARG A 713 29.15 20.19 -18.74
CA ARG A 713 29.66 19.46 -17.56
C ARG A 713 29.46 20.22 -16.27
N TRP A 714 29.65 21.53 -16.28
CA TRP A 714 29.38 22.38 -15.13
C TRP A 714 27.90 22.43 -14.79
N GLN A 715 27.04 22.54 -15.80
CA GLN A 715 25.59 22.45 -15.62
C GLN A 715 25.18 21.07 -15.13
N ALA A 716 25.82 19.97 -15.57
CA ALA A 716 25.66 18.62 -15.01
C ALA A 716 25.87 18.58 -13.50
N ILE A 717 26.99 19.17 -13.07
CA ILE A 717 27.44 19.16 -11.69
C ILE A 717 26.47 19.98 -10.86
N LEU A 718 26.07 21.17 -11.34
CA LEU A 718 25.05 21.99 -10.70
C LEU A 718 23.70 21.26 -10.63
N LEU A 719 23.30 20.55 -11.69
CA LEU A 719 22.06 19.79 -11.79
C LEU A 719 22.02 18.63 -10.78
N VAL A 720 23.10 17.85 -10.67
CA VAL A 720 23.20 16.71 -9.74
C VAL A 720 23.31 17.21 -8.28
N CYS A 721 24.03 18.31 -8.05
CA CYS A 721 24.09 18.99 -6.76
C CYS A 721 22.71 19.53 -6.31
N HIS A 722 21.87 19.96 -7.25
CA HIS A 722 20.49 20.41 -6.98
C HIS A 722 19.46 19.27 -6.95
N ALA A 723 19.65 18.18 -7.71
CA ALA A 723 18.67 17.10 -7.89
C ALA A 723 18.76 15.98 -6.82
N PHE A 724 19.90 15.83 -6.13
CA PHE A 724 20.09 14.79 -5.10
C PHE A 724 20.22 15.27 -3.64
N PRO A 725 19.41 16.22 -3.13
CA PRO A 725 19.25 16.40 -1.70
C PRO A 725 18.19 15.41 -1.20
N ARG A 726 18.47 14.10 -1.23
CA ARG A 726 17.70 13.09 -0.47
C ARG A 726 18.32 11.71 -0.46
N ASN A 727 18.58 11.24 0.75
CA ASN A 727 18.88 9.86 1.07
C ASN A 727 17.76 8.92 0.61
N GLY A 728 18.14 7.86 -0.09
CA GLY A 728 17.22 6.75 -0.37
C GLY A 728 17.73 5.66 -1.31
N TYR A 729 18.75 5.89 -2.13
CA TYR A 729 19.08 4.96 -3.23
C TYR A 729 20.55 4.55 -3.33
N ILE A 730 21.20 4.25 -2.20
CA ILE A 730 22.40 3.42 -2.20
C ILE A 730 22.35 2.48 -1.00
N GLU A 731 21.60 1.39 -1.11
CA GLU A 731 21.99 0.14 -0.45
C GLU A 731 22.73 -0.70 -1.49
N PRO A 732 23.92 -1.26 -1.16
CA PRO A 732 24.63 -2.16 -2.06
C PRO A 732 23.87 -3.49 -2.18
N LEU A 733 23.88 -4.06 -3.39
CA LEU A 733 23.51 -5.45 -3.65
C LEU A 733 24.40 -6.43 -2.87
#